data_AF-A0A4V6TEV1-F1
#
_entry.id   AF-A0A4V6TEV1-F1
#
_cell.length_a   1.000
_cell.length_b   1.000
_cell.length_c   1.000
_cell.angle_alpha   90.00
_cell.angle_beta   90.00
_cell.angle_gamma   90.00
#
_symmetry.space_group_name_H-M   'P 1'
#
loop_
_entity.id
_entity.type
_entity.pdbx_description
1 polymer ?
#
loop_
_entity_poly.entity_id
_entity_poly.type
_entity_poly.pdbx_seq_one_letter_code
_entity_poly.pdbx_strand_id
1 'polypeptide(L)'
;MKYTTTALAIAGMAATVRGHGFLTSPKARMPGTAFQAACGQQVYYNQAGDNYGNVQGELQVAKTQTDYKAAECDIWLCKGFKYEDNKDLVQTYTAGQKVPIKFEVRAPHTGTANVSIVDTATNTIIGTPLISWDVYASTASGIPADQTSFDITIPEDLGSKCSTAGACVIQHCSAAPAASGSASGTVAAYGQCGGKSYTGATQCASGYTCKVQNDYYSQCIAGSAKVIDASSAASSTSCTSTITITKSSSAATSTGADSASTGVNLSDAVKAISTGVPSAALTATATGAAPTGTWLNSDSGSLKGGDDLASNVTRISRAIKPASSDSIPQIIYYHYGVGSQGGIVDRVYGGATGQGLSEAVREGYSYLATNWEIGDEIFLFGFSRGAFTARAIASLIDNIGMLTKDGLPYLAEIFRDVQHRHDPDYKPKHPNKPFKNKPSVMDPRYSHELERRGMTRLRVPIKVIGVWDTVGTPRIGWLEKVGIQSSASKRMSFYDTRLCDCVEYAFQALALDERRSAFQPALWEKKPGNETVLRQVWFPGVHSNVGGGLEDQELANITLAWMMSQVTPFLDMDLDYVLDQQDDTERYYKESKQKPRSWSFGKIVDSMTGIYALGGATTRTPGRYYVVDPTDGRKTDIPLQSTHEYMHPSVRSRFRLKGPGVNEEGLYEPKALRDWKLYVEYDGEKGRGGRPDIFWKLRTSDRNVTARTIPEAPLWPLERELLEIDPEIEDFVLRPAPTARNSVRRMHNASRSQSRRR
;
A
#
# COMPACT_ATOMS: atom_id res chain seq x y z
N MET A 1 -34.77 5.80 -41.87
CA MET A 1 -34.62 4.34 -41.78
C MET A 1 -34.61 3.96 -40.30
N LYS A 2 -35.41 2.96 -39.93
CA LYS A 2 -35.75 2.54 -38.57
C LYS A 2 -34.66 1.61 -37.99
N TYR A 3 -34.33 1.82 -36.70
CA TYR A 3 -33.80 0.97 -35.60
C TYR A 3 -32.95 -0.29 -35.96
N THR A 4 -31.84 -0.59 -35.27
CA THR A 4 -31.80 -0.93 -33.84
C THR A 4 -30.43 -0.70 -33.17
N THR A 5 -30.48 -0.10 -31.98
CA THR A 5 -29.45 -0.06 -30.94
C THR A 5 -29.43 -1.37 -30.15
N THR A 6 -28.26 -1.98 -29.97
CA THR A 6 -28.06 -3.03 -28.96
C THR A 6 -27.41 -2.38 -27.74
N ALA A 7 -28.22 -2.20 -26.69
CA ALA A 7 -27.77 -1.80 -25.37
C ALA A 7 -26.95 -2.94 -24.73
N LEU A 8 -25.70 -2.68 -24.35
CA LEU A 8 -24.97 -3.55 -23.43
C LEU A 8 -25.36 -3.16 -22.00
N ALA A 9 -26.18 -3.99 -21.37
CA ALA A 9 -26.46 -3.92 -19.95
C ALA A 9 -25.18 -4.27 -19.17
N ILE A 10 -24.66 -3.32 -18.39
CA ILE A 10 -23.66 -3.58 -17.34
C ILE A 10 -24.42 -4.22 -16.19
N ALA A 11 -24.41 -5.55 -16.11
CA ALA A 11 -24.88 -6.29 -14.95
C ALA A 11 -23.76 -6.37 -13.91
N GLY A 12 -24.15 -6.16 -12.65
CA GLY A 12 -23.33 -5.89 -11.47
C GLY A 12 -22.10 -6.78 -11.25
N MET A 13 -21.03 -6.14 -10.78
CA MET A 13 -20.01 -6.76 -9.96
C MET A 13 -20.64 -7.14 -8.61
N ALA A 14 -21.18 -8.36 -8.55
CA ALA A 14 -21.24 -9.07 -7.28
C ALA A 14 -19.80 -9.41 -6.89
N ALA A 15 -19.40 -9.08 -5.67
CA ALA A 15 -18.16 -9.57 -5.08
C ALA A 15 -18.15 -11.11 -5.15
N THR A 16 -17.27 -11.67 -5.99
CA THR A 16 -16.85 -13.05 -5.83
C THR A 16 -15.38 -13.03 -5.46
N VAL A 17 -15.09 -13.05 -4.17
CA VAL A 17 -13.79 -13.51 -3.69
C VAL A 17 -13.70 -14.99 -4.09
N ARG A 18 -12.83 -15.32 -5.05
CA ARG A 18 -12.55 -16.70 -5.49
C ARG A 18 -11.12 -16.98 -5.10
N GLY A 19 -10.86 -18.03 -4.33
CA GLY A 19 -9.60 -18.12 -3.61
C GLY A 19 -8.38 -18.59 -4.41
N HIS A 20 -7.25 -18.60 -3.71
CA HIS A 20 -5.91 -18.46 -4.27
C HIS A 20 -4.99 -19.51 -3.64
N GLY A 21 -4.34 -20.34 -4.45
CA GLY A 21 -3.49 -21.44 -3.98
C GLY A 21 -2.39 -21.80 -4.98
N PHE A 22 -1.28 -22.34 -4.48
CA PHE A 22 -0.07 -22.63 -5.26
C PHE A 22 0.67 -23.87 -4.75
N LEU A 23 1.17 -24.69 -5.69
CA LEU A 23 1.96 -25.87 -5.40
C LEU A 23 3.44 -25.46 -5.22
N THR A 24 3.96 -25.56 -4.00
CA THR A 24 5.35 -25.14 -3.66
C THR A 24 6.35 -26.29 -3.72
N SER A 25 5.93 -27.52 -3.48
CA SER A 25 6.77 -28.71 -3.61
C SER A 25 5.96 -29.89 -4.16
N PRO A 26 6.46 -30.64 -5.15
CA PRO A 26 7.59 -30.31 -6.03
C PRO A 26 7.38 -28.97 -6.75
N LYS A 27 8.48 -28.34 -7.19
CA LYS A 27 8.43 -27.00 -7.77
C LYS A 27 7.52 -26.99 -9.01
N ALA A 28 6.44 -26.20 -8.95
CA ALA A 28 5.48 -26.08 -10.03
C ALA A 28 6.06 -25.38 -11.28
N ARG A 29 5.38 -25.55 -12.42
CA ARG A 29 5.66 -24.75 -13.61
C ARG A 29 5.43 -23.27 -13.33
N MET A 30 6.24 -22.43 -13.97
CA MET A 30 6.24 -20.98 -13.85
C MET A 30 6.00 -20.31 -15.20
N PRO A 31 5.51 -19.05 -15.23
CA PRO A 31 5.37 -18.29 -16.46
C PRO A 31 6.74 -17.91 -17.05
N GLY A 32 6.89 -18.05 -18.37
CA GLY A 32 8.06 -17.57 -19.12
C GLY A 32 7.66 -16.97 -20.48
N THR A 33 8.61 -16.90 -21.40
CA THR A 33 8.40 -16.21 -22.69
C THR A 33 7.47 -16.99 -23.62
N ALA A 34 7.47 -18.32 -23.56
CA ALA A 34 6.52 -19.15 -24.32
C ALA A 34 5.09 -18.99 -23.77
N PHE A 35 4.94 -18.90 -22.44
CA PHE A 35 3.67 -18.54 -21.81
C PHE A 35 3.19 -17.15 -22.21
N GLN A 36 4.07 -16.14 -22.20
CA GLN A 36 3.74 -14.79 -22.65
C GLN A 36 3.25 -14.77 -24.11
N ALA A 37 3.92 -15.50 -25.00
CA ALA A 37 3.56 -15.55 -26.41
C ALA A 37 2.19 -16.22 -26.67
N ALA A 38 1.78 -17.14 -25.79
CA ALA A 38 0.51 -17.86 -25.91
C ALA A 38 -0.64 -17.13 -25.17
N CYS A 39 -0.37 -16.63 -23.97
CA CYS A 39 -1.36 -16.09 -23.05
C CYS A 39 -1.41 -14.56 -23.02
N GLY A 40 -0.58 -13.86 -23.78
CA GLY A 40 -0.58 -12.40 -23.85
C GLY A 40 0.11 -11.73 -22.66
N GLN A 41 0.50 -10.48 -22.86
CA GLN A 41 1.40 -9.75 -21.99
C GLN A 41 0.80 -9.44 -20.62
N GLN A 42 -0.48 -9.09 -20.53
CA GLN A 42 -1.11 -8.75 -19.24
C GLN A 42 -1.34 -9.99 -18.37
N VAL A 43 -1.78 -11.10 -18.96
CA VAL A 43 -1.91 -12.39 -18.23
C VAL A 43 -0.53 -12.92 -17.81
N TYR A 44 0.51 -12.74 -18.63
CA TYR A 44 1.89 -13.02 -18.25
C TYR A 44 2.29 -12.24 -16.99
N TYR A 45 2.07 -10.92 -16.98
CA TYR A 45 2.45 -10.09 -15.83
C TYR A 45 1.66 -10.41 -14.57
N ASN A 46 0.36 -10.69 -14.70
CA ASN A 46 -0.46 -11.05 -13.55
C ASN A 46 0.01 -12.37 -12.93
N GLN A 47 0.19 -13.42 -13.72
CA GLN A 47 0.63 -14.73 -13.22
C GLN A 47 2.08 -14.73 -12.76
N ALA A 48 2.96 -13.88 -13.34
CA ALA A 48 4.33 -13.70 -12.88
C ALA A 48 4.43 -12.86 -11.58
N GLY A 49 3.45 -11.98 -11.34
CA GLY A 49 3.33 -11.16 -10.14
C GLY A 49 2.63 -11.86 -8.98
N ASP A 50 1.66 -12.73 -9.27
CA ASP A 50 0.92 -13.52 -8.29
C ASP A 50 0.70 -14.96 -8.76
N ASN A 51 1.55 -15.88 -8.30
CA ASN A 51 1.44 -17.31 -8.62
C ASN A 51 0.20 -17.97 -7.98
N TYR A 52 -0.47 -17.30 -7.03
CA TYR A 52 -1.69 -17.79 -6.39
C TYR A 52 -2.96 -17.38 -7.16
N GLY A 53 -2.82 -16.54 -8.20
CA GLY A 53 -3.90 -16.06 -9.07
C GLY A 53 -4.82 -17.18 -9.58
N ASN A 54 -6.13 -16.91 -9.63
CA ASN A 54 -7.12 -17.86 -10.12
C ASN A 54 -7.36 -17.71 -11.63
N VAL A 55 -7.68 -18.83 -12.30
CA VAL A 55 -7.88 -18.86 -13.77
C VAL A 55 -9.04 -17.97 -14.21
N GLN A 56 -10.08 -17.82 -13.39
CA GLN A 56 -11.26 -17.02 -13.73
C GLN A 56 -10.95 -15.51 -13.78
N GLY A 57 -10.10 -15.01 -12.89
CA GLY A 57 -9.59 -13.64 -12.92
C GLY A 57 -8.73 -13.40 -14.15
N GLU A 58 -7.83 -14.33 -14.48
CA GLU A 58 -7.03 -14.21 -15.70
C GLU A 58 -7.86 -14.24 -16.97
N LEU A 59 -8.96 -15.01 -17.01
CA LEU A 59 -9.89 -15.00 -18.14
C LEU A 59 -10.63 -13.66 -18.28
N GLN A 60 -10.76 -12.86 -17.21
CA GLN A 60 -11.31 -11.49 -17.32
C GLN A 60 -10.28 -10.55 -17.94
N VAL A 61 -9.02 -10.68 -17.53
CA VAL A 61 -7.91 -9.88 -18.03
C VAL A 61 -7.59 -10.22 -19.48
N ALA A 62 -7.59 -11.51 -19.82
CA ALA A 62 -7.41 -12.03 -21.17
C ALA A 62 -8.39 -11.42 -22.18
N LYS A 63 -9.62 -11.06 -21.77
CA LYS A 63 -10.62 -10.41 -22.63
C LYS A 63 -10.28 -8.97 -22.99
N THR A 64 -9.37 -8.33 -22.25
CA THR A 64 -9.01 -6.93 -22.42
C THR A 64 -7.76 -6.72 -23.28
N GLN A 65 -7.04 -7.80 -23.59
CA GLN A 65 -5.79 -7.76 -24.36
C GLN A 65 -5.96 -8.41 -25.74
N THR A 66 -5.31 -7.85 -26.75
CA THR A 66 -5.45 -8.31 -28.15
C THR A 66 -4.48 -9.43 -28.53
N ASP A 67 -3.53 -9.75 -27.67
CA ASP A 67 -2.47 -10.73 -27.86
C ASP A 67 -2.74 -12.07 -27.13
N TYR A 68 -3.93 -12.23 -26.53
CA TYR A 68 -4.37 -13.49 -25.93
C TYR A 68 -4.77 -14.52 -26.99
N LYS A 69 -4.14 -15.69 -26.98
CA LYS A 69 -4.48 -16.78 -27.90
C LYS A 69 -5.03 -17.97 -27.12
N ALA A 70 -6.34 -18.00 -26.90
CA ALA A 70 -7.01 -18.96 -26.01
C ALA A 70 -6.58 -20.43 -26.21
N ALA A 71 -6.53 -20.89 -27.47
CA ALA A 71 -6.16 -22.27 -27.80
C ALA A 71 -4.66 -22.57 -27.56
N GLU A 72 -3.77 -21.60 -27.86
CA GLU A 72 -2.34 -21.75 -27.56
C GLU A 72 -2.09 -21.64 -26.06
N CYS A 73 -2.82 -20.78 -25.34
CA CYS A 73 -2.67 -20.55 -23.91
C CYS A 73 -3.12 -21.76 -23.10
N ASP A 74 -4.26 -22.36 -23.44
CA ASP A 74 -4.90 -23.46 -22.68
C ASP A 74 -4.83 -23.24 -21.17
N ILE A 75 -5.44 -22.14 -20.72
CA ILE A 75 -5.26 -21.62 -19.35
C ILE A 75 -5.76 -22.58 -18.26
N TRP A 76 -6.53 -23.61 -18.61
CA TRP A 76 -7.00 -24.63 -17.67
C TRP A 76 -6.00 -25.78 -17.48
N LEU A 77 -5.03 -25.92 -18.37
CA LEU A 77 -3.90 -26.84 -18.23
C LEU A 77 -2.73 -26.11 -17.57
N CYS A 78 -2.40 -26.43 -16.32
CA CYS A 78 -1.30 -25.80 -15.57
C CYS A 78 -1.32 -24.25 -15.58
N LYS A 79 -2.49 -23.62 -15.47
CA LYS A 79 -2.67 -22.15 -15.61
C LYS A 79 -2.16 -21.58 -16.95
N GLY A 80 -1.99 -22.44 -17.96
CA GLY A 80 -1.44 -22.15 -19.28
C GLY A 80 0.08 -22.23 -19.38
N PHE A 81 0.80 -22.48 -18.28
CA PHE A 81 2.27 -22.47 -18.24
C PHE A 81 2.90 -23.52 -19.16
N LYS A 82 3.87 -23.07 -19.97
CA LYS A 82 4.43 -23.83 -21.08
C LYS A 82 5.61 -24.71 -20.67
N TYR A 83 5.73 -25.86 -21.32
CA TYR A 83 6.83 -26.79 -21.07
C TYR A 83 8.17 -26.18 -21.47
N GLU A 84 8.17 -25.38 -22.54
CA GLU A 84 9.33 -24.69 -23.10
C GLU A 84 10.03 -23.80 -22.07
N ASP A 85 9.24 -23.15 -21.20
CA ASP A 85 9.71 -22.28 -20.13
C ASP A 85 10.20 -23.06 -18.89
N ASN A 86 9.94 -24.37 -18.82
CA ASN A 86 10.02 -25.16 -17.60
C ASN A 86 10.80 -26.49 -17.76
N LYS A 87 11.66 -26.60 -18.79
CA LYS A 87 12.46 -27.80 -19.06
C LYS A 87 13.34 -28.22 -17.88
N ASP A 88 13.84 -27.23 -17.13
CA ASP A 88 14.72 -27.45 -15.97
C ASP A 88 13.96 -27.91 -14.71
N LEU A 89 12.62 -27.92 -14.76
CA LEU A 89 11.76 -28.32 -13.64
C LEU A 89 11.16 -29.73 -13.81
N VAL A 90 11.57 -30.47 -14.85
CA VAL A 90 11.11 -31.84 -15.09
C VAL A 90 11.45 -32.72 -13.90
N GLN A 91 10.44 -33.40 -13.38
CA GLN A 91 10.57 -34.37 -12.30
C GLN A 91 10.56 -35.79 -12.86
N THR A 92 11.38 -36.67 -12.29
CA THR A 92 11.43 -38.09 -12.64
C THR A 92 11.01 -38.91 -11.43
N TYR A 93 10.02 -39.78 -11.61
CA TYR A 93 9.54 -40.67 -10.56
C TYR A 93 9.45 -42.11 -11.06
N THR A 94 9.65 -43.06 -10.16
CA THR A 94 9.39 -44.49 -10.44
C THR A 94 7.95 -44.86 -10.09
N ALA A 95 7.42 -45.88 -10.76
CA ALA A 95 6.10 -46.43 -10.43
C ALA A 95 6.05 -46.85 -8.95
N GLY A 96 4.96 -46.57 -8.26
CA GLY A 96 4.78 -46.82 -6.82
C GLY A 96 5.52 -45.83 -5.89
N GLN A 97 6.27 -44.86 -6.42
CA GLN A 97 6.97 -43.88 -5.59
C GLN A 97 5.97 -42.96 -4.86
N LYS A 98 6.18 -42.79 -3.54
CA LYS A 98 5.52 -41.73 -2.78
C LYS A 98 6.22 -40.39 -3.01
N VAL A 99 5.45 -39.36 -3.35
CA VAL A 99 5.93 -38.01 -3.61
C VAL A 99 5.27 -37.06 -2.61
N PRO A 100 6.05 -36.38 -1.74
CA PRO A 100 5.50 -35.41 -0.81
C PRO A 100 5.12 -34.12 -1.56
N ILE A 101 3.88 -33.72 -1.38
CA ILE A 101 3.30 -32.51 -1.94
C ILE A 101 3.13 -31.45 -0.85
N LYS A 102 3.59 -30.23 -1.12
CA LYS A 102 3.23 -29.03 -0.37
C LYS A 102 2.43 -28.09 -1.25
N PHE A 103 1.25 -27.72 -0.77
CA PHE A 103 0.32 -26.82 -1.42
C PHE A 103 -0.05 -25.70 -0.45
N GLU A 104 0.17 -24.46 -0.84
CA GLU A 104 -0.15 -23.31 -0.03
C GLU A 104 -1.48 -22.71 -0.46
N VAL A 105 -2.35 -22.46 0.50
CA VAL A 105 -3.64 -21.79 0.30
C VAL A 105 -3.57 -20.41 0.93
N ARG A 106 -3.55 -19.38 0.08
CA ARG A 106 -3.44 -17.97 0.50
C ARG A 106 -4.80 -17.31 0.70
N ALA A 107 -5.81 -17.76 -0.04
CA ALA A 107 -7.20 -17.34 0.16
C ALA A 107 -8.11 -18.58 0.19
N PRO A 108 -8.47 -19.10 1.37
CA PRO A 108 -9.35 -20.26 1.48
C PRO A 108 -10.75 -19.94 0.97
N HIS A 109 -11.36 -20.92 0.32
CA HIS A 109 -12.76 -20.91 -0.05
C HIS A 109 -13.25 -22.35 -0.06
N THR A 110 -14.37 -22.60 0.61
CA THR A 110 -14.92 -23.94 0.72
C THR A 110 -15.31 -24.44 -0.66
N GLY A 111 -14.74 -25.57 -1.08
CA GLY A 111 -15.03 -26.18 -2.37
C GLY A 111 -14.56 -27.61 -2.47
N THR A 112 -14.26 -28.08 -3.67
CA THR A 112 -13.67 -29.40 -3.92
C THR A 112 -12.28 -29.25 -4.50
N ALA A 113 -11.42 -30.24 -4.30
CA ALA A 113 -10.14 -30.28 -4.98
C ALA A 113 -9.70 -31.70 -5.29
N ASN A 114 -8.82 -31.85 -6.28
CA ASN A 114 -8.13 -33.11 -6.55
C ASN A 114 -6.71 -32.87 -7.06
N VAL A 115 -5.88 -33.91 -6.96
CA VAL A 115 -4.59 -33.98 -7.64
C VAL A 115 -4.63 -35.16 -8.61
N SER A 116 -4.31 -34.88 -9.87
CA SER A 116 -4.42 -35.87 -10.95
C SER A 116 -3.19 -35.84 -11.85
N ILE A 117 -2.89 -36.96 -12.49
CA ILE A 117 -1.96 -36.99 -13.62
C ILE A 117 -2.75 -36.62 -14.87
N VAL A 118 -2.29 -35.62 -15.60
CA VAL A 118 -2.97 -35.07 -16.78
C VAL A 118 -2.09 -35.24 -18.01
N ASP A 119 -2.69 -35.77 -19.08
CA ASP A 119 -2.12 -35.79 -20.42
C ASP A 119 -2.16 -34.37 -21.01
N THR A 120 -0.98 -33.79 -21.21
CA THR A 120 -0.86 -32.40 -21.67
C THR A 120 -1.30 -32.18 -23.11
N ALA A 121 -1.33 -33.24 -23.94
CA ALA A 121 -1.76 -33.12 -25.33
C ALA A 121 -3.28 -33.02 -25.47
N THR A 122 -4.02 -33.60 -24.53
CA THR A 122 -5.49 -33.70 -24.58
C THR A 122 -6.18 -32.97 -23.43
N ASN A 123 -5.42 -32.52 -22.43
CA ASN A 123 -5.91 -31.96 -21.17
C ASN A 123 -6.92 -32.91 -20.48
N THR A 124 -6.59 -34.20 -20.43
CA THR A 124 -7.43 -35.24 -19.80
C THR A 124 -6.69 -35.94 -18.68
N ILE A 125 -7.43 -36.36 -17.65
CA ILE A 125 -6.88 -37.13 -16.52
C ILE A 125 -6.54 -38.55 -17.00
N ILE A 126 -5.33 -39.00 -16.71
CA ILE A 126 -4.88 -40.38 -16.90
C ILE A 126 -5.22 -41.17 -15.63
N GLY A 127 -6.07 -42.19 -15.76
CA GLY A 127 -6.49 -43.01 -14.63
C GLY A 127 -7.49 -42.28 -13.71
N THR A 128 -7.29 -42.42 -12.40
CA THR A 128 -8.13 -41.77 -11.37
C THR A 128 -7.33 -40.70 -10.63
N PRO A 129 -7.99 -39.70 -10.00
CA PRO A 129 -7.29 -38.74 -9.16
C PRO A 129 -6.49 -39.44 -8.07
N LEU A 130 -5.25 -38.98 -7.85
CA LEU A 130 -4.32 -39.53 -6.85
C LEU A 130 -4.79 -39.23 -5.42
N ILE A 131 -5.45 -38.09 -5.23
CA ILE A 131 -6.13 -37.69 -4.00
C ILE A 131 -7.27 -36.71 -4.35
N SER A 132 -8.34 -36.73 -3.56
CA SER A 132 -9.53 -35.88 -3.74
C SER A 132 -10.05 -35.39 -2.39
N TRP A 133 -10.60 -34.19 -2.35
CA TRP A 133 -11.32 -33.64 -1.20
C TRP A 133 -12.68 -33.11 -1.65
N ASP A 134 -13.74 -33.62 -1.02
CA ASP A 134 -15.11 -33.12 -1.20
C ASP A 134 -15.34 -31.79 -0.47
N VAL A 135 -14.53 -31.51 0.55
CA VAL A 135 -14.48 -30.24 1.28
C VAL A 135 -13.02 -29.80 1.39
N TYR A 136 -12.64 -28.88 0.52
CA TYR A 136 -11.29 -28.32 0.41
C TYR A 136 -11.28 -26.85 0.84
N ALA A 137 -10.20 -26.45 1.52
CA ALA A 137 -9.93 -25.08 1.98
C ALA A 137 -11.14 -24.42 2.67
N SER A 138 -11.80 -25.17 3.56
CA SER A 138 -13.02 -24.75 4.22
C SER A 138 -12.82 -23.48 5.04
N THR A 139 -13.63 -22.47 4.75
CA THR A 139 -13.66 -21.23 5.53
C THR A 139 -14.41 -21.38 6.86
N ALA A 140 -15.24 -22.43 6.98
CA ALA A 140 -16.03 -22.70 8.18
C ALA A 140 -15.27 -23.50 9.24
N SER A 141 -14.40 -24.43 8.80
CA SER A 141 -13.66 -25.34 9.69
C SER A 141 -12.15 -25.09 9.71
N GLY A 142 -11.66 -24.10 8.96
CA GLY A 142 -10.25 -23.93 8.67
C GLY A 142 -9.72 -24.97 7.68
N ILE A 143 -8.42 -24.88 7.36
CA ILE A 143 -7.74 -25.75 6.41
C ILE A 143 -6.99 -26.85 7.17
N PRO A 144 -7.41 -28.13 7.05
CA PRO A 144 -6.67 -29.25 7.62
C PRO A 144 -5.25 -29.38 7.05
N ALA A 145 -4.31 -29.87 7.88
CA ALA A 145 -2.91 -30.02 7.48
C ALA A 145 -2.74 -30.94 6.24
N ASP A 146 -3.57 -31.98 6.12
CA ASP A 146 -3.59 -32.92 4.98
C ASP A 146 -4.08 -32.30 3.67
N GLN A 147 -4.55 -31.04 3.67
CA GLN A 147 -4.89 -30.27 2.45
C GLN A 147 -3.77 -29.33 1.99
N THR A 148 -2.72 -29.17 2.82
CA THR A 148 -1.56 -28.30 2.53
C THR A 148 -0.24 -29.07 2.51
N SER A 149 -0.20 -30.25 3.13
CA SER A 149 0.93 -31.17 3.13
C SER A 149 0.44 -32.62 3.07
N PHE A 150 0.60 -33.29 1.95
CA PHE A 150 0.11 -34.65 1.72
C PHE A 150 1.03 -35.43 0.77
N ASP A 151 1.00 -36.76 0.84
CA ASP A 151 1.74 -37.61 -0.10
C ASP A 151 0.81 -38.10 -1.21
N ILE A 152 1.32 -38.11 -2.45
CA ILE A 152 0.71 -38.84 -3.57
C ILE A 152 1.54 -40.07 -3.88
N THR A 153 0.93 -41.10 -4.46
CA THR A 153 1.66 -42.28 -4.96
C THR A 153 1.57 -42.33 -6.48
N ILE A 154 2.71 -42.44 -7.15
CA ILE A 154 2.77 -42.55 -8.62
C ILE A 154 2.17 -43.90 -9.03
N PRO A 155 1.16 -43.94 -9.91
CA PRO A 155 0.53 -45.19 -10.32
C PRO A 155 1.52 -46.18 -10.94
N GLU A 156 1.24 -47.47 -10.74
CA GLU A 156 2.07 -48.56 -11.28
C GLU A 156 1.98 -48.67 -12.81
N ASP A 157 0.89 -48.16 -13.40
CA ASP A 157 0.66 -48.16 -14.85
C ASP A 157 0.24 -46.76 -15.34
N LEU A 158 1.19 -46.06 -15.98
CA LEU A 158 0.96 -44.80 -16.71
C LEU A 158 1.20 -44.96 -18.23
N GLY A 159 1.40 -46.20 -18.69
CA GLY A 159 1.90 -46.52 -20.02
C GLY A 159 3.26 -45.86 -20.36
N SER A 160 3.68 -45.97 -21.62
CA SER A 160 4.91 -45.32 -22.11
C SER A 160 4.75 -43.82 -22.37
N LYS A 161 3.52 -43.28 -22.33
CA LYS A 161 3.25 -41.88 -22.70
C LYS A 161 3.93 -40.89 -21.76
N CYS A 162 3.88 -41.13 -20.44
CA CYS A 162 4.53 -40.28 -19.45
C CYS A 162 6.05 -40.47 -19.36
N SER A 163 6.65 -41.33 -20.20
CA SER A 163 8.12 -41.46 -20.30
C SER A 163 8.78 -40.32 -21.08
N THR A 164 7.99 -39.51 -21.80
CA THR A 164 8.48 -38.32 -22.51
C THR A 164 8.30 -37.08 -21.65
N ALA A 165 9.37 -36.34 -21.40
CA ALA A 165 9.32 -35.11 -20.62
C ALA A 165 8.32 -34.11 -21.21
N GLY A 166 7.46 -33.56 -20.37
CA GLY A 166 6.42 -32.62 -20.77
C GLY A 166 5.11 -33.27 -21.25
N ALA A 167 5.07 -34.57 -21.55
CA ALA A 167 3.86 -35.25 -22.03
C ALA A 167 2.77 -35.38 -20.95
N CYS A 168 3.17 -35.50 -19.68
CA CYS A 168 2.26 -35.58 -18.54
C CYS A 168 2.62 -34.54 -17.48
N VAL A 169 1.63 -34.14 -16.67
CA VAL A 169 1.79 -33.25 -15.50
C VAL A 169 1.02 -33.77 -14.32
N ILE A 170 1.49 -33.46 -13.11
CA ILE A 170 0.71 -33.59 -11.88
C ILE A 170 0.02 -32.24 -11.68
N GLN A 171 -1.31 -32.23 -11.68
CA GLN A 171 -2.11 -31.01 -11.61
C GLN A 171 -3.03 -31.05 -10.38
N HIS A 172 -2.98 -29.99 -9.58
CA HIS A 172 -3.94 -29.72 -8.51
C HIS A 172 -5.08 -28.84 -9.05
N CYS A 173 -6.29 -29.39 -9.18
CA CYS A 173 -7.50 -28.59 -9.52
C CYS A 173 -8.29 -28.33 -8.25
N SER A 174 -8.57 -27.07 -7.93
CA SER A 174 -9.48 -26.67 -6.86
C SER A 174 -10.64 -25.85 -7.43
N ALA A 175 -11.87 -26.16 -7.03
CA ALA A 175 -13.07 -25.49 -7.50
C ALA A 175 -13.95 -25.08 -6.32
N ALA A 176 -14.29 -23.80 -6.26
CA ALA A 176 -15.44 -23.34 -5.49
C ALA A 176 -16.73 -23.92 -6.10
N PRO A 177 -17.78 -24.21 -5.32
CA PRO A 177 -19.10 -24.44 -5.88
C PRO A 177 -19.45 -23.22 -6.72
N ALA A 178 -19.83 -23.43 -7.99
CA ALA A 178 -20.54 -22.39 -8.71
C ALA A 178 -21.79 -22.07 -7.89
N ALA A 179 -22.08 -20.79 -7.65
CA ALA A 179 -23.39 -20.39 -7.15
C ALA A 179 -24.42 -21.06 -8.06
N SER A 180 -25.13 -22.05 -7.53
CA SER A 180 -26.05 -22.87 -8.30
C SER A 180 -27.17 -21.96 -8.78
N GLY A 181 -27.20 -21.67 -10.07
CA GLY A 181 -28.43 -21.27 -10.73
C GLY A 181 -29.41 -22.42 -10.56
N SER A 182 -30.38 -22.28 -9.65
CA SER A 182 -31.46 -23.25 -9.52
C SER A 182 -32.37 -23.15 -10.74
N ALA A 183 -32.63 -24.28 -11.39
CA ALA A 183 -33.61 -24.46 -12.46
C ALA A 183 -35.08 -24.46 -11.95
N SER A 184 -35.36 -23.73 -10.88
CA SER A 184 -36.72 -23.45 -10.43
C SER A 184 -36.84 -21.94 -10.48
N GLY A 185 -37.92 -21.40 -11.07
CA GLY A 185 -38.19 -19.97 -11.31
C GLY A 185 -38.31 -19.13 -10.03
N THR A 186 -37.34 -19.30 -9.14
CA THR A 186 -37.18 -18.69 -7.83
C THR A 186 -35.76 -18.15 -7.72
N VAL A 187 -35.61 -16.99 -7.10
CA VAL A 187 -34.35 -16.26 -6.95
C VAL A 187 -33.64 -16.75 -5.69
N ALA A 188 -32.38 -17.12 -5.84
CA ALA A 188 -31.52 -17.57 -4.75
C ALA A 188 -31.40 -16.51 -3.63
N ALA A 189 -30.94 -16.95 -2.47
CA ALA A 189 -30.60 -16.08 -1.35
C ALA A 189 -29.79 -14.85 -1.82
N TYR A 190 -30.24 -13.66 -1.44
CA TYR A 190 -29.63 -12.38 -1.77
C TYR A 190 -29.59 -12.03 -3.27
N GLY A 191 -30.28 -12.80 -4.12
CA GLY A 191 -30.46 -12.47 -5.53
C GLY A 191 -31.51 -11.37 -5.74
N GLN A 192 -31.43 -10.68 -6.87
CA GLN A 192 -32.44 -9.68 -7.26
C GLN A 192 -33.75 -10.38 -7.62
N CYS A 193 -34.87 -9.92 -7.05
CA CYS A 193 -36.21 -10.49 -7.25
C CYS A 193 -37.26 -9.44 -7.67
N GLY A 194 -36.83 -8.23 -8.02
CA GLY A 194 -37.72 -7.15 -8.48
C GLY A 194 -36.98 -5.86 -8.83
N GLY A 195 -37.73 -4.89 -9.38
CA GLY A 195 -37.24 -3.60 -9.85
C GLY A 195 -37.82 -3.19 -11.21
N LYS A 196 -37.95 -1.89 -11.49
CA LYS A 196 -38.61 -1.32 -12.68
C LYS A 196 -38.10 -1.81 -14.05
N SER A 197 -36.92 -2.41 -14.10
CA SER A 197 -36.31 -2.96 -15.33
C SER A 197 -35.88 -4.43 -15.19
N TYR A 198 -36.32 -5.10 -14.13
CA TYR A 198 -35.97 -6.49 -13.85
C TYR A 198 -36.99 -7.44 -14.48
N THR A 199 -36.53 -8.34 -15.35
CA THR A 199 -37.37 -9.30 -16.09
C THR A 199 -37.14 -10.75 -15.64
N GLY A 200 -36.37 -10.96 -14.56
CA GLY A 200 -36.08 -12.28 -14.01
C GLY A 200 -37.16 -12.77 -13.04
N ALA A 201 -36.90 -13.92 -12.39
CA ALA A 201 -37.83 -14.52 -11.43
C ALA A 201 -38.11 -13.58 -10.25
N THR A 202 -39.35 -13.46 -9.78
CA THR A 202 -39.72 -12.52 -8.71
C THR A 202 -39.99 -13.21 -7.37
N GLN A 203 -40.15 -14.52 -7.37
CA GLN A 203 -40.34 -15.32 -6.17
C GLN A 203 -38.98 -15.75 -5.61
N CYS A 204 -38.76 -15.64 -4.31
CA CYS A 204 -37.50 -16.07 -3.70
C CYS A 204 -37.50 -17.57 -3.39
N ALA A 205 -36.31 -18.16 -3.34
CA ALA A 205 -36.11 -19.54 -2.88
C ALA A 205 -36.68 -19.71 -1.45
N SER A 206 -37.10 -20.93 -1.12
CA SER A 206 -37.73 -21.25 0.18
C SER A 206 -36.90 -20.74 1.35
N GLY A 207 -37.54 -20.04 2.31
CA GLY A 207 -36.87 -19.37 3.43
C GLY A 207 -36.38 -17.95 3.14
N TYR A 208 -36.61 -17.41 1.95
CA TYR A 208 -36.27 -16.03 1.59
C TYR A 208 -37.50 -15.27 1.10
N THR A 209 -37.58 -13.98 1.40
CA THR A 209 -38.69 -13.09 0.97
C THR A 209 -38.14 -11.95 0.14
N CYS A 210 -38.83 -11.60 -0.95
CA CYS A 210 -38.41 -10.51 -1.82
C CYS A 210 -38.69 -9.16 -1.16
N LYS A 211 -37.65 -8.43 -0.74
CA LYS A 211 -37.78 -7.12 -0.13
C LYS A 211 -37.35 -6.04 -1.12
N VAL A 212 -38.21 -5.04 -1.33
CA VAL A 212 -37.88 -3.86 -2.14
C VAL A 212 -36.79 -3.06 -1.45
N GLN A 213 -35.66 -2.86 -2.13
CA GLN A 213 -34.56 -2.02 -1.65
C GLN A 213 -34.69 -0.61 -2.25
N ASN A 214 -35.08 -0.52 -3.53
CA ASN A 214 -35.47 0.71 -4.21
C ASN A 214 -36.30 0.40 -5.47
N ASP A 215 -36.70 1.44 -6.20
CA ASP A 215 -37.52 1.37 -7.42
C ASP A 215 -36.94 0.46 -8.52
N TYR A 216 -35.61 0.27 -8.58
CA TYR A 216 -34.93 -0.51 -9.61
C TYR A 216 -34.40 -1.85 -9.10
N TYR A 217 -34.50 -2.12 -7.80
CA TYR A 217 -33.88 -3.29 -7.17
C TYR A 217 -34.67 -3.78 -5.94
N SER A 218 -35.13 -5.02 -6.00
CA SER A 218 -35.65 -5.80 -4.87
C SER A 218 -34.79 -7.05 -4.70
N GLN A 219 -34.58 -7.51 -3.48
CA GLN A 219 -33.65 -8.60 -3.18
C GLN A 219 -34.25 -9.66 -2.26
N CYS A 220 -33.93 -10.92 -2.51
CA CYS A 220 -34.31 -12.02 -1.65
C CYS A 220 -33.53 -12.01 -0.36
N ILE A 221 -34.17 -11.75 0.76
CA ILE A 221 -33.52 -11.74 2.07
C ILE A 221 -34.09 -12.85 2.95
N ALA A 222 -33.26 -13.40 3.84
CA ALA A 222 -33.66 -14.51 4.69
C ALA A 222 -34.83 -14.09 5.58
N GLY A 223 -35.96 -14.79 5.45
CA GLY A 223 -36.94 -14.88 6.52
C GLY A 223 -36.54 -16.08 7.39
N SER A 224 -36.72 -15.99 8.70
CA SER A 224 -36.39 -17.04 9.68
C SER A 224 -36.72 -18.44 9.13
N ALA A 225 -35.69 -19.23 8.83
CA ALA A 225 -35.68 -20.30 7.83
C ALA A 225 -36.40 -21.61 8.22
N LYS A 226 -36.71 -22.46 7.22
CA LYS A 226 -36.77 -23.94 7.35
C LYS A 226 -36.36 -24.65 6.05
N VAL A 227 -35.55 -25.71 6.20
CA VAL A 227 -34.80 -26.48 5.18
C VAL A 227 -35.61 -27.67 4.63
N ILE A 228 -35.54 -28.00 3.31
CA ILE A 228 -35.76 -29.35 2.74
C ILE A 228 -34.86 -29.61 1.49
N ASP A 229 -34.52 -30.89 1.32
CA ASP A 229 -33.55 -31.66 0.49
C ASP A 229 -33.72 -31.69 -1.06
N ALA A 230 -32.70 -32.17 -1.78
CA ALA A 230 -32.44 -32.01 -3.23
C ALA A 230 -32.82 -33.21 -4.15
N SER A 231 -33.02 -32.97 -5.46
CA SER A 231 -32.75 -33.97 -6.55
C SER A 231 -32.71 -33.40 -8.00
N SER A 232 -31.65 -33.82 -8.70
CA SER A 232 -31.42 -34.16 -10.14
C SER A 232 -31.32 -33.14 -11.31
N ALA A 233 -30.27 -33.42 -12.13
CA ALA A 233 -30.10 -33.26 -13.60
C ALA A 233 -29.18 -32.16 -14.19
N ALA A 234 -27.88 -32.50 -14.26
CA ALA A 234 -26.97 -32.58 -15.44
C ALA A 234 -26.67 -31.39 -16.41
N SER A 235 -25.39 -30.96 -16.36
CA SER A 235 -24.34 -31.02 -17.43
C SER A 235 -23.78 -29.73 -18.05
N SER A 236 -22.52 -29.39 -17.71
CA SER A 236 -21.36 -29.31 -18.63
C SER A 236 -20.07 -29.02 -17.83
N THR A 237 -19.09 -29.94 -17.87
CA THR A 237 -17.95 -30.06 -16.93
C THR A 237 -16.59 -29.80 -17.60
N SER A 238 -15.66 -29.17 -16.88
CA SER A 238 -14.22 -29.52 -16.91
C SER A 238 -13.53 -29.24 -15.55
N CYS A 239 -13.94 -29.98 -14.52
CA CYS A 239 -13.14 -30.40 -13.34
C CYS A 239 -14.11 -31.16 -12.41
N THR A 240 -14.49 -32.40 -12.73
CA THR A 240 -15.11 -33.30 -11.73
C THR A 240 -14.95 -34.76 -12.16
N SER A 241 -14.18 -35.53 -11.40
CA SER A 241 -14.19 -37.00 -11.45
C SER A 241 -15.06 -37.47 -10.28
N THR A 242 -16.13 -38.21 -10.59
CA THR A 242 -17.05 -38.76 -9.58
C THR A 242 -16.47 -40.05 -9.01
N ILE A 243 -16.30 -40.13 -7.69
CA ILE A 243 -16.05 -41.40 -6.98
C ILE A 243 -17.25 -41.66 -6.07
N THR A 244 -17.92 -42.79 -6.29
CA THR A 244 -19.05 -43.29 -5.51
C THR A 244 -18.51 -44.21 -4.40
N ILE A 245 -18.70 -43.87 -3.13
CA ILE A 245 -18.52 -44.81 -2.00
C ILE A 245 -19.76 -44.78 -1.09
N THR A 246 -20.19 -45.99 -0.78
CA THR A 246 -21.39 -46.40 -0.06
C THR A 246 -21.40 -45.99 1.40
N LYS A 247 -22.60 -45.60 1.85
CA LYS A 247 -22.99 -45.21 3.21
C LYS A 247 -22.76 -46.33 4.24
N SER A 248 -22.28 -45.97 5.43
CA SER A 248 -22.58 -46.67 6.68
C SER A 248 -22.78 -45.65 7.81
N SER A 249 -24.00 -45.64 8.33
CA SER A 249 -24.47 -44.84 9.44
C SER A 249 -24.02 -45.38 10.80
N SER A 250 -23.71 -44.49 11.74
CA SER A 250 -24.06 -44.72 13.14
C SER A 250 -24.45 -43.40 13.80
N ALA A 251 -25.55 -43.47 14.54
CA ALA A 251 -26.26 -42.36 15.15
C ALA A 251 -25.68 -42.03 16.54
N ALA A 252 -25.73 -40.76 16.91
CA ALA A 252 -25.75 -40.36 18.31
C ALA A 252 -26.65 -39.13 18.50
N THR A 253 -27.73 -39.37 19.22
CA THR A 253 -28.75 -38.44 19.71
C THR A 253 -28.21 -37.62 20.88
N SER A 254 -28.54 -36.34 21.00
CA SER A 254 -29.19 -35.79 22.22
C SER A 254 -29.37 -34.26 22.22
N THR A 255 -30.64 -33.90 22.45
CA THR A 255 -31.17 -32.85 23.34
C THR A 255 -30.80 -31.38 23.13
N GLY A 256 -31.84 -30.61 22.76
CA GLY A 256 -31.86 -29.17 22.86
C GLY A 256 -32.30 -28.65 24.24
N ALA A 257 -32.20 -27.33 24.40
CA ALA A 257 -32.95 -26.53 25.35
C ALA A 257 -33.05 -25.10 24.81
N ASP A 258 -34.28 -24.63 24.63
CA ASP A 258 -34.65 -23.24 24.37
C ASP A 258 -34.40 -22.36 25.61
N SER A 259 -34.15 -21.05 25.40
CA SER A 259 -34.94 -19.98 26.05
C SER A 259 -34.52 -18.55 25.66
N ALA A 260 -35.54 -17.80 25.25
CA ALA A 260 -35.89 -16.42 25.60
C ALA A 260 -35.16 -15.23 24.96
N SER A 261 -35.89 -14.63 24.01
CA SER A 261 -35.77 -13.28 23.45
C SER A 261 -36.25 -12.18 24.40
N THR A 262 -35.57 -11.03 24.39
CA THR A 262 -36.16 -9.73 24.76
C THR A 262 -36.07 -8.81 23.54
N GLY A 263 -37.22 -8.34 23.06
CA GLY A 263 -37.35 -7.52 21.86
C GLY A 263 -37.13 -6.04 22.13
N VAL A 264 -36.44 -5.36 21.21
CA VAL A 264 -36.36 -3.90 21.14
C VAL A 264 -37.20 -3.43 19.95
N ASN A 265 -38.00 -2.39 20.17
CA ASN A 265 -39.01 -1.86 19.26
C ASN A 265 -38.41 -1.37 17.92
N LEU A 266 -39.03 -1.80 16.83
CA LEU A 266 -38.62 -1.55 15.44
C LEU A 266 -38.79 -0.08 14.99
N SER A 267 -39.40 0.77 15.79
CA SER A 267 -39.61 2.20 15.46
C SER A 267 -38.37 3.06 15.68
N ASP A 268 -37.45 2.65 16.56
CA ASP A 268 -36.23 3.42 16.84
C ASP A 268 -35.11 3.11 15.84
N ALA A 269 -35.14 1.91 15.21
CA ALA A 269 -34.18 1.49 14.20
C ALA A 269 -34.40 2.15 12.82
N VAL A 270 -35.62 2.64 12.53
CA VAL A 270 -35.97 3.20 11.21
C VAL A 270 -35.51 4.65 11.04
N LYS A 271 -35.13 5.34 12.13
CA LYS A 271 -34.54 6.69 12.03
C LYS A 271 -33.04 6.71 11.71
N ALA A 272 -32.33 5.58 11.83
CA ALA A 272 -30.88 5.50 11.60
C ALA A 272 -30.49 5.19 10.13
N ILE A 273 -31.44 4.87 9.25
CA ILE A 273 -31.15 4.40 7.87
C ILE A 273 -31.12 5.57 6.84
N SER A 274 -31.22 6.82 7.29
CA SER A 274 -31.20 8.01 6.41
C SER A 274 -29.84 8.72 6.30
N THR A 275 -28.77 8.20 6.89
CA THR A 275 -27.44 8.80 6.82
C THR A 275 -26.42 7.73 6.45
N GLY A 276 -25.73 7.89 5.32
CA GLY A 276 -24.63 7.02 4.92
C GLY A 276 -23.62 6.87 6.05
N VAL A 277 -23.19 5.65 6.33
CA VAL A 277 -22.15 5.40 7.32
C VAL A 277 -20.84 5.92 6.71
N PRO A 278 -20.16 6.91 7.33
CA PRO A 278 -18.89 7.40 6.82
C PRO A 278 -17.87 6.26 6.79
N SER A 279 -16.99 6.24 5.79
CA SER A 279 -15.87 5.30 5.63
C SER A 279 -14.54 6.05 5.61
N ALA A 280 -13.47 5.47 6.15
CA ALA A 280 -12.13 6.03 5.97
C ALA A 280 -11.53 5.50 4.66
N ALA A 281 -11.26 6.39 3.71
CA ALA A 281 -10.62 6.06 2.44
C ALA A 281 -9.10 6.33 2.52
N LEU A 282 -8.30 5.27 2.48
CA LEU A 282 -6.85 5.35 2.59
C LEU A 282 -6.16 5.08 1.26
N THR A 283 -5.27 5.98 0.85
CA THR A 283 -4.30 5.73 -0.23
C THR A 283 -2.88 5.70 0.34
N ALA A 284 -2.21 4.55 0.23
CA ALA A 284 -0.82 4.35 0.60
C ALA A 284 0.03 4.15 -0.66
N THR A 285 1.11 4.91 -0.82
CA THR A 285 2.03 4.78 -1.96
C THR A 285 3.48 4.61 -1.49
N ALA A 286 4.07 3.44 -1.74
CA ALA A 286 5.45 3.18 -1.35
C ALA A 286 6.39 3.34 -2.55
N THR A 287 7.43 4.16 -2.45
CA THR A 287 8.61 4.06 -3.32
C THR A 287 9.85 4.24 -2.45
N GLY A 288 10.91 3.49 -2.64
CA GLY A 288 12.16 3.78 -1.94
C GLY A 288 13.30 3.01 -2.56
N ALA A 289 14.46 3.64 -2.73
CA ALA A 289 15.69 2.95 -3.09
C ALA A 289 16.44 2.59 -1.81
N ALA A 290 16.62 1.30 -1.55
CA ALA A 290 17.59 0.80 -0.60
C ALA A 290 19.01 1.34 -0.94
N PRO A 291 19.95 1.39 0.02
CA PRO A 291 21.33 1.82 -0.22
C PRO A 291 22.02 1.02 -1.34
N THR A 292 21.60 -0.24 -1.52
CA THR A 292 22.07 -1.15 -2.57
C THR A 292 21.46 -0.88 -3.95
N GLY A 293 20.57 0.11 -4.09
CA GLY A 293 19.89 0.45 -5.33
C GLY A 293 18.62 -0.38 -5.61
N THR A 294 18.16 -1.21 -4.67
CA THR A 294 16.92 -1.98 -4.79
C THR A 294 15.70 -1.11 -4.51
N TRP A 295 14.73 -1.07 -5.43
CA TRP A 295 13.45 -0.40 -5.20
C TRP A 295 12.54 -1.28 -4.33
N LEU A 296 11.95 -0.71 -3.27
CA LEU A 296 11.10 -1.43 -2.34
C LEU A 296 9.75 -1.79 -2.98
N ASN A 297 9.47 -3.09 -3.01
CA ASN A 297 8.17 -3.66 -3.35
C ASN A 297 7.87 -4.75 -2.31
N SER A 298 6.65 -4.76 -1.77
CA SER A 298 6.23 -5.57 -0.62
C SER A 298 6.11 -7.07 -0.88
N ASP A 299 6.26 -7.48 -2.15
CA ASP A 299 5.89 -8.84 -2.58
C ASP A 299 7.06 -9.55 -3.30
N SER A 300 8.24 -8.93 -3.40
CA SER A 300 9.31 -9.41 -4.32
C SER A 300 10.62 -9.83 -3.66
N GLY A 301 10.86 -9.50 -2.38
CA GLY A 301 12.10 -9.88 -1.68
C GLY A 301 12.16 -11.38 -1.43
N SER A 302 11.07 -11.92 -0.85
CA SER A 302 10.90 -13.35 -0.54
C SER A 302 11.03 -14.25 -1.78
N LEU A 303 10.56 -13.79 -2.95
CA LEU A 303 10.57 -14.56 -4.21
C LEU A 303 11.98 -14.78 -4.80
N LYS A 304 13.00 -14.06 -4.31
CA LYS A 304 14.41 -14.20 -4.76
C LYS A 304 15.31 -14.84 -3.70
N GLY A 305 14.74 -15.40 -2.63
CA GLY A 305 15.49 -16.00 -1.53
C GLY A 305 16.19 -14.98 -0.62
N GLY A 306 15.73 -13.72 -0.61
CA GLY A 306 16.14 -12.71 0.36
C GLY A 306 14.99 -12.36 1.31
N ASP A 307 15.31 -11.80 2.48
CA ASP A 307 14.31 -11.36 3.44
C ASP A 307 13.44 -10.23 2.83
N ASP A 308 12.14 -10.24 3.12
CA ASP A 308 11.18 -9.28 2.58
C ASP A 308 11.30 -7.95 3.35
N LEU A 309 12.25 -7.11 2.93
CA LEU A 309 12.53 -5.83 3.60
C LEU A 309 11.42 -4.80 3.30
N ALA A 310 10.37 -4.84 4.12
CA ALA A 310 9.22 -3.95 3.98
C ALA A 310 9.57 -2.48 4.30
N SER A 311 8.95 -1.56 3.55
CA SER A 311 8.97 -0.12 3.84
C SER A 311 8.00 0.22 4.98
N ASN A 312 8.17 1.37 5.62
CA ASN A 312 7.22 1.85 6.63
C ASN A 312 5.82 2.14 6.06
N VAL A 313 5.70 2.39 4.75
CA VAL A 313 4.38 2.50 4.09
C VAL A 313 3.70 1.13 4.02
N THR A 314 4.46 0.08 3.70
CA THR A 314 3.95 -1.29 3.72
C THR A 314 3.57 -1.70 5.15
N ARG A 315 4.46 -1.44 6.11
CA ARG A 315 4.28 -1.76 7.52
C ARG A 315 3.08 -1.03 8.13
N ILE A 316 2.93 0.27 7.89
CA ILE A 316 1.77 1.03 8.38
C ILE A 316 0.47 0.49 7.75
N SER A 317 0.47 0.13 6.47
CA SER A 317 -0.73 -0.43 5.82
C SER A 317 -1.16 -1.77 6.42
N ARG A 318 -0.20 -2.57 6.91
CA ARG A 318 -0.46 -3.84 7.61
C ARG A 318 -0.94 -3.64 9.05
N ALA A 319 -0.58 -2.53 9.67
CA ALA A 319 -1.02 -2.16 11.02
C ALA A 319 -2.43 -1.54 11.08
N ILE A 320 -3.04 -1.18 9.94
CA ILE A 320 -4.36 -0.55 9.93
C ILE A 320 -5.43 -1.63 10.01
N LYS A 321 -6.36 -1.48 10.95
CA LYS A 321 -7.45 -2.46 11.13
C LYS A 321 -8.43 -2.38 9.94
N PRO A 322 -9.09 -3.47 9.53
CA PRO A 322 -10.08 -3.42 8.44
C PRO A 322 -11.30 -2.54 8.74
N ALA A 323 -11.63 -2.40 10.02
CA ALA A 323 -12.66 -1.50 10.54
C ALA A 323 -12.21 -0.93 11.87
N SER A 324 -12.65 0.27 12.19
CA SER A 324 -12.48 0.89 13.49
C SER A 324 -13.38 0.25 14.55
N SER A 325 -13.13 0.60 15.82
CA SER A 325 -13.87 0.16 17.00
C SER A 325 -15.33 0.59 17.00
N ASP A 326 -15.68 1.67 16.30
CA ASP A 326 -17.06 2.10 16.02
C ASP A 326 -17.64 1.52 14.72
N SER A 327 -16.99 0.48 14.17
CA SER A 327 -17.41 -0.27 12.98
C SER A 327 -17.41 0.52 11.66
N ILE A 328 -16.66 1.63 11.60
CA ILE A 328 -16.41 2.34 10.34
C ILE A 328 -15.39 1.55 9.51
N PRO A 329 -15.69 1.19 8.25
CA PRO A 329 -14.72 0.54 7.37
C PRO A 329 -13.50 1.43 7.12
N GLN A 330 -12.30 0.86 7.21
CA GLN A 330 -11.04 1.53 6.86
C GLN A 330 -10.47 0.88 5.60
N ILE A 331 -10.73 1.48 4.45
CA ILE A 331 -10.46 0.89 3.14
C ILE A 331 -9.05 1.27 2.68
N ILE A 332 -8.21 0.27 2.46
CA ILE A 332 -6.80 0.45 2.09
C ILE A 332 -6.59 0.24 0.60
N TYR A 333 -6.05 1.25 -0.08
CA TYR A 333 -5.47 1.13 -1.41
C TYR A 333 -3.95 1.29 -1.34
N TYR A 334 -3.22 0.23 -1.70
CA TYR A 334 -1.76 0.25 -1.75
C TYR A 334 -1.27 0.28 -3.20
N HIS A 335 -0.47 1.28 -3.53
CA HIS A 335 0.19 1.43 -4.82
C HIS A 335 1.70 1.19 -4.67
N TYR A 336 2.24 0.25 -5.45
CA TYR A 336 3.66 -0.08 -5.46
C TYR A 336 4.51 0.99 -6.17
N GLY A 337 5.81 1.02 -5.91
CA GLY A 337 6.64 2.15 -6.31
C GLY A 337 7.03 2.21 -7.79
N VAL A 338 7.06 3.43 -8.34
CA VAL A 338 7.69 3.77 -9.63
C VAL A 338 9.17 3.34 -9.63
N GLY A 339 9.56 2.48 -10.56
CA GLY A 339 10.94 2.00 -10.76
C GLY A 339 11.26 0.60 -10.22
N SER A 340 10.29 -0.12 -9.66
CA SER A 340 10.49 -1.50 -9.15
C SER A 340 10.70 -2.57 -10.24
N GLN A 341 10.46 -2.24 -11.52
CA GLN A 341 10.57 -3.16 -12.65
C GLN A 341 11.64 -2.72 -13.68
N GLY A 342 12.44 -3.66 -14.18
CA GLY A 342 13.52 -3.42 -15.18
C GLY A 342 14.93 -3.73 -14.69
N GLY A 343 15.90 -3.83 -15.61
CA GLY A 343 17.32 -4.02 -15.31
C GLY A 343 17.99 -2.76 -14.71
N ILE A 344 19.25 -2.87 -14.27
CA ILE A 344 19.99 -1.79 -13.59
C ILE A 344 20.01 -0.48 -14.40
N VAL A 345 20.04 -0.55 -15.73
CA VAL A 345 20.07 0.61 -16.63
C VAL A 345 18.70 1.30 -16.74
N ASP A 346 17.59 0.54 -16.82
CA ASP A 346 16.22 1.09 -16.83
C ASP A 346 15.83 1.68 -15.47
N ARG A 347 16.37 1.16 -14.37
CA ARG A 347 16.14 1.67 -13.00
C ARG A 347 16.77 3.04 -12.75
N VAL A 348 17.85 3.37 -13.46
CA VAL A 348 18.55 4.66 -13.38
C VAL A 348 17.97 5.66 -14.39
N TYR A 349 17.66 5.23 -15.61
CA TYR A 349 17.14 6.09 -16.67
C TYR A 349 15.61 6.27 -16.65
N GLY A 350 14.83 5.21 -16.37
CA GLY A 350 13.38 5.27 -16.22
C GLY A 350 12.94 6.06 -14.97
N GLY A 351 13.81 6.13 -13.95
CA GLY A 351 13.63 7.02 -12.79
C GLY A 351 13.75 8.51 -13.10
N ALA A 352 14.32 8.89 -14.26
CA ALA A 352 14.50 10.27 -14.68
C ALA A 352 13.39 10.80 -15.61
N THR A 353 12.48 9.96 -16.16
CA THR A 353 11.52 10.39 -17.19
C THR A 353 10.16 10.87 -16.67
N GLY A 354 9.86 10.64 -15.37
CA GLY A 354 8.60 11.06 -14.72
C GLY A 354 7.34 10.32 -15.20
N GLN A 355 7.47 9.31 -16.08
CA GLN A 355 6.33 8.61 -16.68
C GLN A 355 5.50 7.82 -15.67
N GLY A 356 6.13 6.99 -14.82
CA GLY A 356 5.38 6.20 -13.83
C GLY A 356 4.81 7.02 -12.65
N LEU A 357 5.33 8.22 -12.39
CA LEU A 357 4.81 9.10 -11.33
C LEU A 357 3.44 9.67 -11.72
N SER A 358 3.29 10.09 -12.97
CA SER A 358 2.03 10.67 -13.45
C SER A 358 0.91 9.63 -13.52
N GLU A 359 1.28 8.38 -13.79
CA GLU A 359 0.39 7.23 -13.71
C GLU A 359 -0.05 6.98 -12.28
N ALA A 360 0.88 6.86 -11.33
CA ALA A 360 0.55 6.64 -9.91
C ALA A 360 -0.36 7.72 -9.31
N VAL A 361 -0.12 9.00 -9.65
CA VAL A 361 -1.01 10.10 -9.21
C VAL A 361 -2.41 9.95 -9.79
N ARG A 362 -2.52 9.64 -11.09
CA ARG A 362 -3.82 9.46 -11.75
C ARG A 362 -4.57 8.24 -11.21
N GLU A 363 -3.88 7.14 -10.96
CA GLU A 363 -4.47 5.90 -10.43
C GLU A 363 -4.96 6.11 -8.99
N GLY A 364 -4.13 6.67 -8.11
CA GLY A 364 -4.54 6.99 -6.74
C GLY A 364 -5.68 7.99 -6.68
N TYR A 365 -5.64 9.04 -7.50
CA TYR A 365 -6.75 9.99 -7.61
C TYR A 365 -8.02 9.34 -8.17
N SER A 366 -7.91 8.52 -9.23
CA SER A 366 -9.06 7.82 -9.81
C SER A 366 -9.68 6.84 -8.83
N TYR A 367 -8.86 6.18 -8.00
CA TYR A 367 -9.34 5.32 -6.92
C TYR A 367 -10.18 6.13 -5.93
N LEU A 368 -9.65 7.25 -5.42
CA LEU A 368 -10.40 8.12 -4.51
C LEU A 368 -11.69 8.64 -5.15
N ALA A 369 -11.63 9.16 -6.37
CA ALA A 369 -12.78 9.69 -7.10
C ALA A 369 -13.87 8.64 -7.40
N THR A 370 -13.51 7.35 -7.40
CA THR A 370 -14.46 6.26 -7.63
C THR A 370 -15.12 5.76 -6.35
N ASN A 371 -14.43 5.88 -5.21
CA ASN A 371 -14.82 5.24 -3.94
C ASN A 371 -15.21 6.22 -2.83
N TRP A 372 -14.72 7.47 -2.87
CA TRP A 372 -14.99 8.48 -1.84
C TRP A 372 -16.43 9.00 -1.94
N GLU A 373 -17.12 9.02 -0.80
CA GLU A 373 -18.43 9.63 -0.63
C GLU A 373 -18.38 10.77 0.41
N ILE A 374 -19.41 11.62 0.41
CA ILE A 374 -19.50 12.72 1.37
C ILE A 374 -19.60 12.14 2.79
N GLY A 375 -18.67 12.54 3.64
CA GLY A 375 -18.54 12.03 5.02
C GLY A 375 -17.31 11.16 5.20
N ASP A 376 -16.70 10.68 4.11
CA ASP A 376 -15.49 9.88 4.17
C ASP A 376 -14.24 10.73 4.47
N GLU A 377 -13.36 10.19 5.31
CA GLU A 377 -12.08 10.81 5.64
C GLU A 377 -10.96 10.26 4.74
N ILE A 378 -10.14 11.15 4.16
CA ILE A 378 -9.05 10.78 3.26
C ILE A 378 -7.72 10.79 4.02
N PHE A 379 -7.01 9.67 3.96
CA PHE A 379 -5.66 9.51 4.49
C PHE A 379 -4.69 9.22 3.34
N LEU A 380 -3.55 9.90 3.31
CA LEU A 380 -2.52 9.70 2.29
C LEU A 380 -1.18 9.39 2.96
N PHE A 381 -0.61 8.21 2.67
CA PHE A 381 0.72 7.84 3.16
C PHE A 381 1.72 7.66 2.01
N GLY A 382 2.97 8.06 2.24
CA GLY A 382 4.01 7.72 1.28
C GLY A 382 5.45 7.88 1.73
N PHE A 383 6.37 7.22 1.03
CA PHE A 383 7.82 7.28 1.26
C PHE A 383 8.53 7.72 -0.02
N SER A 384 9.56 8.57 0.09
CA SER A 384 10.40 9.01 -1.03
C SER A 384 9.63 9.70 -2.16
N ARG A 385 9.58 9.13 -3.38
CA ARG A 385 8.71 9.58 -4.46
C ARG A 385 7.24 9.23 -4.24
N GLY A 386 6.91 8.21 -3.46
CA GLY A 386 5.55 7.90 -3.04
C GLY A 386 5.01 8.96 -2.10
N ALA A 387 5.88 9.55 -1.27
CA ALA A 387 5.54 10.76 -0.52
C ALA A 387 5.25 11.95 -1.45
N PHE A 388 6.02 12.08 -2.54
CA PHE A 388 5.74 13.05 -3.58
C PHE A 388 4.40 12.77 -4.28
N THR A 389 4.09 11.50 -4.60
CA THR A 389 2.80 11.07 -5.16
C THR A 389 1.64 11.43 -4.24
N ALA A 390 1.73 11.13 -2.94
CA ALA A 390 0.72 11.47 -1.95
C ALA A 390 0.45 12.99 -1.93
N ARG A 391 1.51 13.79 -1.91
CA ARG A 391 1.42 15.27 -1.98
C ARG A 391 0.83 15.75 -3.31
N ALA A 392 1.16 15.11 -4.42
CA ALA A 392 0.63 15.41 -5.73
C ALA A 392 -0.86 15.10 -5.86
N ILE A 393 -1.33 13.99 -5.28
CA ILE A 393 -2.76 13.64 -5.20
C ILE A 393 -3.50 14.72 -4.39
N ALA A 394 -2.96 15.13 -3.23
CA ALA A 394 -3.53 16.21 -2.43
C ALA A 394 -3.62 17.53 -3.20
N SER A 395 -2.56 17.88 -3.94
CA SER A 395 -2.57 19.04 -4.84
C SER A 395 -3.65 18.92 -5.91
N LEU A 396 -3.86 17.74 -6.49
CA LEU A 396 -4.90 17.54 -7.50
C LEU A 396 -6.29 17.75 -6.89
N ILE A 397 -6.56 17.19 -5.70
CA ILE A 397 -7.81 17.39 -4.96
C ILE A 397 -8.03 18.88 -4.65
N ASP A 398 -6.99 19.61 -4.23
CA ASP A 398 -7.05 21.06 -3.97
C ASP A 398 -7.42 21.86 -5.23
N ASN A 399 -6.81 21.52 -6.37
CA ASN A 399 -6.99 22.28 -7.61
C ASN A 399 -8.34 22.03 -8.30
N ILE A 400 -8.81 20.78 -8.33
CA ILE A 400 -9.98 20.40 -9.14
C ILE A 400 -11.11 19.76 -8.33
N GLY A 401 -10.96 19.59 -7.01
CA GLY A 401 -11.88 18.84 -6.17
C GLY A 401 -11.78 17.33 -6.35
N MET A 402 -12.81 16.60 -5.91
CA MET A 402 -12.98 15.18 -6.19
C MET A 402 -13.92 14.99 -7.39
N LEU A 403 -13.40 14.47 -8.50
CA LEU A 403 -14.22 14.23 -9.69
C LEU A 403 -15.33 13.21 -9.37
N THR A 404 -16.52 13.46 -9.90
CA THR A 404 -17.60 12.48 -9.87
C THR A 404 -17.45 11.50 -11.03
N LYS A 405 -18.32 10.49 -11.07
CA LYS A 405 -18.42 9.56 -12.20
C LYS A 405 -18.67 10.25 -13.54
N ASP A 406 -19.28 11.45 -13.54
CA ASP A 406 -19.47 12.27 -14.74
C ASP A 406 -18.21 13.05 -15.14
N GLY A 407 -17.35 13.38 -14.17
CA GLY A 407 -16.07 14.06 -14.41
C GLY A 407 -14.94 13.12 -14.80
N LEU A 408 -14.91 11.90 -14.25
CA LEU A 408 -13.85 10.90 -14.45
C LEU A 408 -13.51 10.57 -15.92
N PRO A 409 -14.46 10.51 -16.87
CA PRO A 409 -14.14 10.34 -18.30
C PRO A 409 -13.22 11.42 -18.87
N TYR A 410 -13.13 12.58 -18.20
CA TYR A 410 -12.29 13.70 -18.58
C TYR A 410 -11.01 13.81 -17.74
N LEU A 411 -10.74 12.89 -16.81
CA LEU A 411 -9.57 12.94 -15.92
C LEU A 411 -8.27 13.15 -16.70
N ALA A 412 -8.05 12.43 -17.80
CA ALA A 412 -6.82 12.59 -18.59
C ALA A 412 -6.66 13.99 -19.21
N GLU A 413 -7.77 14.63 -19.59
CA GLU A 413 -7.78 16.00 -20.11
C GLU A 413 -7.53 17.01 -18.99
N ILE A 414 -8.30 16.90 -17.92
CA ILE A 414 -8.22 17.78 -16.75
C ILE A 414 -6.82 17.69 -16.15
N PHE A 415 -6.31 16.48 -15.93
CA PHE A 415 -4.96 16.26 -15.42
C PHE A 415 -3.89 16.94 -16.29
N ARG A 416 -4.06 16.92 -17.61
CA ARG A 416 -3.13 17.60 -18.52
C ARG A 416 -3.27 19.13 -18.46
N ASP A 417 -4.47 19.66 -18.26
CA ASP A 417 -4.67 21.08 -18.02
C ASP A 417 -3.98 21.52 -16.73
N VAL A 418 -4.18 20.77 -15.63
CA VAL A 418 -3.45 20.97 -14.37
C VAL A 418 -1.96 20.90 -14.69
N GLN A 419 -1.50 19.89 -15.44
CA GLN A 419 -0.08 19.69 -15.81
C GLN A 419 0.62 20.93 -16.37
N HIS A 420 -0.12 21.74 -17.11
CA HIS A 420 0.38 22.91 -17.82
C HIS A 420 -0.14 24.22 -17.22
N ARG A 421 -0.63 24.23 -15.97
CA ARG A 421 -1.27 25.40 -15.34
C ARG A 421 -0.40 26.65 -15.23
N HIS A 422 0.93 26.49 -15.26
CA HIS A 422 1.90 27.59 -15.24
C HIS A 422 2.57 27.86 -16.60
N ASP A 423 2.13 27.17 -17.65
CA ASP A 423 2.62 27.37 -19.01
C ASP A 423 1.67 28.32 -19.76
N PRO A 424 2.06 29.60 -19.98
CA PRO A 424 1.22 30.58 -20.64
C PRO A 424 0.97 30.26 -22.12
N ASP A 425 1.82 29.43 -22.73
CA ASP A 425 1.74 29.04 -24.14
C ASP A 425 0.96 27.74 -24.35
N TYR A 426 0.47 27.13 -23.26
CA TYR A 426 -0.25 25.87 -23.31
C TYR A 426 -1.56 25.99 -24.10
N LYS A 427 -1.70 25.14 -25.11
CA LYS A 427 -2.94 24.97 -25.89
C LYS A 427 -3.51 23.57 -25.65
N PRO A 428 -4.70 23.44 -25.02
CA PRO A 428 -5.30 22.14 -24.81
C PRO A 428 -5.54 21.40 -26.13
N LYS A 429 -5.19 20.11 -26.19
CA LYS A 429 -5.47 19.26 -27.37
C LYS A 429 -6.97 19.19 -27.65
N HIS A 430 -7.80 19.27 -26.61
CA HIS A 430 -9.25 19.28 -26.71
C HIS A 430 -9.80 20.50 -25.96
N PRO A 431 -9.82 21.70 -26.59
CA PRO A 431 -10.20 22.96 -25.92
C PRO A 431 -11.66 23.03 -25.48
N ASN A 432 -12.51 22.10 -25.96
CA ASN A 432 -13.92 22.00 -25.60
C ASN A 432 -14.24 20.80 -24.68
N LYS A 433 -13.22 20.15 -24.10
CA LYS A 433 -13.36 19.09 -23.09
C LYS A 433 -12.67 19.53 -21.80
N PRO A 434 -13.27 19.38 -20.61
CA PRO A 434 -14.58 18.76 -20.36
C PRO A 434 -15.79 19.60 -20.80
N PHE A 435 -15.61 20.90 -21.03
CA PHE A 435 -16.68 21.78 -21.52
C PHE A 435 -16.16 22.83 -22.53
N LYS A 436 -17.09 23.42 -23.28
CA LYS A 436 -16.81 24.41 -24.33
C LYS A 436 -16.18 25.67 -23.73
N ASN A 437 -15.18 26.23 -24.40
CA ASN A 437 -14.49 27.47 -24.00
C ASN A 437 -13.94 27.41 -22.56
N LYS A 438 -13.33 26.28 -22.17
CA LYS A 438 -12.74 26.14 -20.83
C LYS A 438 -11.63 27.20 -20.61
N PRO A 439 -11.61 27.89 -19.46
CA PRO A 439 -10.53 28.81 -19.12
C PRO A 439 -9.26 28.03 -18.71
N SER A 440 -8.19 28.73 -18.37
CA SER A 440 -7.04 28.11 -17.68
C SER A 440 -7.50 27.47 -16.37
N VAL A 441 -6.89 26.36 -15.99
CA VAL A 441 -7.19 25.66 -14.73
C VAL A 441 -6.87 26.50 -13.47
N MET A 442 -6.00 27.51 -13.59
CA MET A 442 -5.73 28.48 -12.53
C MET A 442 -6.86 29.50 -12.34
N ASP A 443 -7.77 29.62 -13.31
CA ASP A 443 -8.93 30.49 -13.20
C ASP A 443 -10.01 29.78 -12.36
N PRO A 444 -10.49 30.38 -11.26
CA PRO A 444 -11.51 29.78 -10.42
C PRO A 444 -12.76 29.35 -11.20
N ARG A 445 -13.10 30.01 -12.32
CA ARG A 445 -14.23 29.63 -13.17
C ARG A 445 -14.10 28.21 -13.72
N TYR A 446 -12.89 27.67 -13.86
CA TYR A 446 -12.66 26.31 -14.30
C TYR A 446 -13.28 25.30 -13.33
N SER A 447 -12.90 25.34 -12.06
CA SER A 447 -13.36 24.41 -11.03
C SER A 447 -14.83 24.64 -10.67
N HIS A 448 -15.29 25.90 -10.62
CA HIS A 448 -16.70 26.22 -10.38
C HIS A 448 -17.62 25.71 -11.51
N GLU A 449 -17.18 25.76 -12.77
CA GLU A 449 -17.99 25.23 -13.88
C GLU A 449 -18.01 23.69 -13.89
N LEU A 450 -16.91 23.03 -13.48
CA LEU A 450 -16.94 21.58 -13.22
C LEU A 450 -17.96 21.23 -12.14
N GLU A 451 -17.97 21.97 -11.03
CA GLU A 451 -18.88 21.73 -9.91
C GLU A 451 -20.34 21.98 -10.32
N ARG A 452 -20.60 23.11 -11.00
CA ARG A 452 -21.93 23.46 -11.53
C ARG A 452 -22.49 22.40 -12.48
N ARG A 453 -21.62 21.71 -13.23
CA ARG A 453 -21.99 20.62 -14.13
C ARG A 453 -22.12 19.27 -13.41
N GLY A 454 -21.91 19.22 -12.10
CA GLY A 454 -21.92 17.99 -11.31
C GLY A 454 -20.71 17.09 -11.53
N MET A 455 -19.68 17.56 -12.25
CA MET A 455 -18.49 16.78 -12.64
C MET A 455 -17.44 16.69 -11.53
N THR A 456 -17.51 17.56 -10.52
CA THR A 456 -16.61 17.52 -9.35
C THR A 456 -17.34 17.91 -8.07
N ARG A 457 -16.70 17.69 -6.94
CA ARG A 457 -17.03 18.21 -5.61
C ARG A 457 -15.84 19.01 -5.11
N LEU A 458 -16.01 20.31 -4.88
CA LEU A 458 -14.93 21.16 -4.37
C LEU A 458 -14.87 21.10 -2.85
N ARG A 459 -13.76 21.60 -2.27
CA ARG A 459 -13.55 21.71 -0.82
C ARG A 459 -13.61 20.37 -0.10
N VAL A 460 -12.95 19.36 -0.69
CA VAL A 460 -12.83 18.03 -0.09
C VAL A 460 -11.68 18.06 0.92
N PRO A 461 -11.93 17.85 2.22
CA PRO A 461 -10.88 17.83 3.22
C PRO A 461 -10.06 16.54 3.13
N ILE A 462 -8.77 16.66 3.38
CA ILE A 462 -7.83 15.56 3.55
C ILE A 462 -7.47 15.51 5.03
N LYS A 463 -7.78 14.40 5.68
CA LYS A 463 -7.58 14.23 7.11
C LYS A 463 -6.11 14.23 7.45
N VAL A 464 -5.34 13.31 6.86
CA VAL A 464 -3.90 13.19 7.12
C VAL A 464 -3.12 13.03 5.83
N ILE A 465 -1.99 13.74 5.74
CA ILE A 465 -0.86 13.35 4.89
C ILE A 465 0.32 12.96 5.78
N GLY A 466 0.67 11.67 5.82
CA GLY A 466 1.80 11.14 6.57
C GLY A 466 2.90 10.65 5.64
N VAL A 467 4.08 11.26 5.68
CA VAL A 467 5.15 10.94 4.74
C VAL A 467 6.50 10.68 5.38
N TRP A 468 7.28 9.77 4.78
CA TRP A 468 8.68 9.54 5.12
C TRP A 468 9.58 10.13 4.03
N ASP A 469 10.48 11.01 4.45
CA ASP A 469 11.57 11.67 3.73
C ASP A 469 11.25 11.97 2.25
N THR A 470 10.26 12.84 2.01
CA THR A 470 9.89 13.25 0.65
C THR A 470 11.11 13.76 -0.09
N VAL A 471 11.50 13.10 -1.19
CA VAL A 471 12.58 13.59 -2.04
C VAL A 471 12.02 14.57 -3.07
N GLY A 472 12.67 15.72 -3.19
CA GLY A 472 12.39 16.68 -4.26
C GLY A 472 12.75 16.09 -5.63
N THR A 473 12.45 16.84 -6.69
CA THR A 473 12.79 16.43 -8.06
C THR A 473 14.30 16.17 -8.18
N PRO A 474 14.73 14.95 -8.59
CA PRO A 474 16.14 14.61 -8.62
C PRO A 474 16.90 15.52 -9.59
N ARG A 475 17.78 16.37 -9.04
CA ARG A 475 18.80 17.08 -9.82
C ARG A 475 20.07 16.25 -9.82
N ILE A 476 20.39 15.67 -10.97
CA ILE A 476 21.66 14.94 -11.17
C ILE A 476 22.66 15.95 -11.74
N GLY A 477 23.58 16.43 -10.90
CA GLY A 477 24.44 17.58 -11.21
C GLY A 477 25.33 17.47 -12.46
N TRP A 478 25.60 16.26 -12.98
CA TRP A 478 26.31 16.11 -14.27
C TRP A 478 25.38 16.29 -15.49
N LEU A 479 24.10 15.89 -15.39
CA LEU A 479 23.09 16.10 -16.44
C LEU A 479 22.75 17.58 -16.61
N GLU A 480 22.88 18.37 -15.54
CA GLU A 480 22.73 19.84 -15.57
C GLU A 480 23.90 20.49 -16.34
N LYS A 481 25.13 19.98 -16.18
CA LYS A 481 26.31 20.45 -16.92
C LYS A 481 26.29 20.13 -18.41
N VAL A 482 25.55 19.10 -18.84
CA VAL A 482 25.46 18.70 -20.26
C VAL A 482 24.15 19.12 -20.94
N GLY A 483 23.28 19.88 -20.27
CA GLY A 483 22.10 20.52 -20.90
C GLY A 483 20.91 19.60 -21.24
N ILE A 484 20.92 18.33 -20.78
CA ILE A 484 19.90 17.32 -21.12
C ILE A 484 18.67 17.38 -20.17
N GLN A 485 18.74 18.13 -19.06
CA GLN A 485 17.77 18.12 -17.95
C GLN A 485 16.42 18.86 -18.16
N SER A 486 16.17 19.51 -19.30
CA SER A 486 15.09 20.52 -19.39
C SER A 486 13.66 19.96 -19.43
N SER A 487 13.42 18.73 -19.90
CA SER A 487 12.07 18.18 -20.09
C SER A 487 11.57 17.32 -18.91
N ALA A 488 12.46 16.54 -18.30
CA ALA A 488 12.17 15.71 -17.13
C ALA A 488 11.88 16.54 -15.87
N SER A 489 12.68 17.58 -15.63
CA SER A 489 12.52 18.49 -14.48
C SER A 489 11.23 19.30 -14.59
N LYS A 490 10.85 19.73 -15.81
CA LYS A 490 9.56 20.40 -16.10
C LYS A 490 8.34 19.50 -15.86
N ARG A 491 8.45 18.19 -16.12
CA ARG A 491 7.35 17.24 -15.89
C ARG A 491 7.06 16.98 -14.41
N MET A 492 8.07 17.11 -13.55
CA MET A 492 7.91 16.93 -12.11
C MET A 492 7.73 18.26 -11.35
N SER A 493 8.20 19.40 -11.86
CA SER A 493 7.90 20.73 -11.29
C SER A 493 6.40 21.07 -11.35
N PHE A 494 5.66 20.39 -12.21
CA PHE A 494 4.22 20.50 -12.29
C PHE A 494 3.52 20.25 -10.94
N TYR A 495 3.94 19.27 -10.14
CA TYR A 495 3.21 18.95 -8.93
C TYR A 495 3.50 19.98 -7.85
N ASP A 496 2.45 20.70 -7.41
CA ASP A 496 2.62 21.60 -6.28
C ASP A 496 2.72 20.75 -5.02
N THR A 497 3.94 20.59 -4.51
CA THR A 497 4.15 19.87 -3.25
C THR A 497 3.95 20.78 -2.04
N ARG A 498 3.62 22.07 -2.21
CA ARG A 498 3.30 22.96 -1.09
C ARG A 498 2.09 22.43 -0.32
N LEU A 499 1.99 22.86 0.93
CA LEU A 499 0.89 22.48 1.80
C LEU A 499 -0.38 23.18 1.31
N CYS A 500 -1.41 22.42 0.91
CA CYS A 500 -2.74 22.97 0.62
C CYS A 500 -3.48 23.28 1.92
N ASP A 501 -4.45 24.20 1.84
CA ASP A 501 -5.37 24.48 2.95
C ASP A 501 -6.39 23.35 3.15
N CYS A 502 -6.50 22.44 2.18
CA CYS A 502 -7.34 21.27 2.21
C CYS A 502 -6.89 20.16 3.19
N VAL A 503 -5.69 20.25 3.75
CA VAL A 503 -5.11 19.24 4.64
C VAL A 503 -5.25 19.66 6.11
N GLU A 504 -5.85 18.82 6.94
CA GLU A 504 -5.99 19.06 8.38
C GLU A 504 -4.69 18.77 9.14
N TYR A 505 -4.05 17.63 8.84
CA TYR A 505 -2.84 17.16 9.51
C TYR A 505 -1.76 16.75 8.52
N ALA A 506 -0.56 17.32 8.64
CA ALA A 506 0.58 17.02 7.77
C ALA A 506 1.81 16.63 8.60
N PHE A 507 2.25 15.38 8.44
CA PHE A 507 3.32 14.78 9.21
C PHE A 507 4.43 14.28 8.29
N GLN A 508 5.68 14.71 8.53
CA GLN A 508 6.83 14.27 7.75
C GLN A 508 7.98 13.81 8.66
N ALA A 509 8.41 12.56 8.52
CA ALA A 509 9.66 12.06 9.10
C ALA A 509 10.83 12.32 8.13
N LEU A 510 11.94 12.88 8.59
CA LEU A 510 13.07 13.33 7.77
C LEU A 510 14.37 12.63 8.15
N ALA A 511 15.15 12.19 7.16
CA ALA A 511 16.46 11.59 7.37
C ALA A 511 17.54 12.67 7.56
N LEU A 512 18.17 12.69 8.73
CA LEU A 512 19.19 13.68 9.09
C LEU A 512 20.54 13.41 8.42
N ASP A 513 20.89 12.13 8.23
CA ASP A 513 22.23 11.69 7.77
C ASP A 513 22.28 11.33 6.29
N GLU A 514 21.21 11.53 5.53
CA GLU A 514 21.20 11.35 4.07
C GLU A 514 22.12 12.35 3.38
N ARG A 515 22.95 11.88 2.44
CA ARG A 515 23.99 12.71 1.80
C ARG A 515 23.96 12.69 0.28
N ARG A 516 23.16 11.83 -0.35
CA ARG A 516 23.03 11.78 -1.81
C ARG A 516 22.38 13.07 -2.28
N SER A 517 23.04 13.78 -3.19
CA SER A 517 22.53 15.07 -3.70
C SER A 517 21.19 14.92 -4.44
N ALA A 518 20.93 13.76 -5.05
CA ALA A 518 19.65 13.45 -5.68
C ALA A 518 18.49 13.23 -4.68
N PHE A 519 18.79 13.12 -3.38
CA PHE A 519 17.83 12.91 -2.29
C PHE A 519 17.78 14.15 -1.41
N GLN A 520 17.61 15.34 -1.99
CA GLN A 520 17.29 16.53 -1.19
C GLN A 520 15.83 16.45 -0.70
N PRO A 521 15.56 16.84 0.56
CA PRO A 521 14.20 16.77 1.09
C PRO A 521 13.36 17.92 0.58
N ALA A 522 12.09 17.64 0.33
CA ALA A 522 11.07 18.65 0.09
C ALA A 522 10.36 18.97 1.42
N LEU A 523 10.77 20.04 2.09
CA LEU A 523 10.06 20.52 3.29
C LEU A 523 8.77 21.24 2.91
N TRP A 524 7.80 21.20 3.81
CA TRP A 524 6.62 22.07 3.78
C TRP A 524 6.91 23.41 4.46
N GLU A 525 6.20 24.44 4.00
CA GLU A 525 6.08 25.75 4.63
C GLU A 525 4.60 26.00 4.88
N LYS A 526 4.27 26.46 6.08
CA LYS A 526 2.90 26.84 6.46
C LYS A 526 2.68 28.32 6.15
N LYS A 527 1.86 28.63 5.14
CA LYS A 527 1.52 30.01 4.76
C LYS A 527 0.65 30.69 5.82
N PRO A 528 0.65 32.04 5.91
CA PRO A 528 -0.28 32.76 6.77
C PRO A 528 -1.73 32.39 6.47
N GLY A 529 -2.52 32.11 7.50
CA GLY A 529 -3.94 31.74 7.38
C GLY A 529 -4.19 30.24 7.17
N ASN A 530 -3.17 29.44 6.85
CA ASN A 530 -3.31 28.00 6.82
C ASN A 530 -3.48 27.46 8.26
N GLU A 531 -4.45 26.58 8.50
CA GLU A 531 -4.74 26.03 9.83
C GLU A 531 -4.14 24.64 10.07
N THR A 532 -3.56 24.01 9.05
CA THR A 532 -3.00 22.65 9.10
C THR A 532 -2.05 22.45 10.29
N VAL A 533 -2.22 21.33 10.99
CA VAL A 533 -1.26 20.89 12.01
C VAL A 533 -0.06 20.27 11.29
N LEU A 534 1.02 21.05 11.16
CA LEU A 534 2.25 20.65 10.48
C LEU A 534 3.31 20.18 11.49
N ARG A 535 3.88 18.99 11.30
CA ARG A 535 5.07 18.51 12.02
C ARG A 535 6.06 17.88 11.06
N GLN A 536 7.29 18.41 11.04
CA GLN A 536 8.39 17.85 10.26
C GLN A 536 9.53 17.45 11.19
N VAL A 537 9.72 16.16 11.42
CA VAL A 537 10.58 15.66 12.49
C VAL A 537 11.82 14.99 11.91
N TRP A 538 13.00 15.42 12.35
CA TRP A 538 14.29 14.88 11.94
C TRP A 538 14.69 13.68 12.81
N PHE A 539 15.08 12.58 12.16
CA PHE A 539 15.52 11.33 12.78
C PHE A 539 16.95 10.98 12.35
N PRO A 540 17.73 10.26 13.18
CA PRO A 540 19.05 9.79 12.79
C PRO A 540 18.94 8.75 11.66
N GLY A 541 19.99 8.67 10.84
CA GLY A 541 20.10 7.72 9.74
C GLY A 541 19.83 8.32 8.36
N VAL A 542 20.05 7.48 7.34
CA VAL A 542 19.85 7.82 5.93
C VAL A 542 18.40 7.56 5.50
N HIS A 543 18.08 7.85 4.24
CA HIS A 543 16.72 7.76 3.69
C HIS A 543 15.95 6.47 4.05
N SER A 544 16.59 5.30 3.90
CA SER A 544 15.96 4.00 4.21
C SER A 544 15.99 3.62 5.70
N ASN A 545 16.83 4.27 6.53
CA ASN A 545 16.69 4.13 7.99
C ASN A 545 15.37 4.77 8.47
N VAL A 546 14.92 5.84 7.80
CA VAL A 546 13.68 6.54 8.15
C VAL A 546 12.45 5.95 7.47
N GLY A 547 12.54 5.58 6.19
CA GLY A 547 11.41 5.03 5.44
C GLY A 547 11.29 3.51 5.47
N GLY A 548 12.23 2.81 6.11
CA GLY A 548 12.30 1.34 6.11
C GLY A 548 12.94 0.75 4.86
N GLY A 549 12.97 -0.58 4.82
CA GLY A 549 13.53 -1.37 3.71
C GLY A 549 15.02 -1.69 3.86
N LEU A 550 15.52 -1.72 5.09
CA LEU A 550 16.85 -2.24 5.46
C LEU A 550 16.70 -3.52 6.26
N GLU A 551 17.76 -4.34 6.33
CA GLU A 551 17.76 -5.52 7.21
C GLU A 551 17.66 -5.10 8.69
N ASP A 552 18.46 -4.11 9.09
CA ASP A 552 18.35 -3.50 10.41
C ASP A 552 17.23 -2.45 10.41
N GLN A 553 16.11 -2.79 11.03
CA GLN A 553 14.89 -1.98 11.08
C GLN A 553 14.75 -1.15 12.36
N GLU A 554 15.70 -1.17 13.30
CA GLU A 554 15.57 -0.49 14.60
C GLU A 554 15.21 0.99 14.47
N LEU A 555 15.95 1.73 13.62
CA LEU A 555 15.65 3.15 13.35
C LEU A 555 14.31 3.33 12.61
N ALA A 556 13.92 2.38 11.78
CA ALA A 556 12.65 2.43 11.04
C ALA A 556 11.45 2.11 11.95
N ASN A 557 11.63 1.30 13.00
CA ASN A 557 10.62 1.03 14.02
C ASN A 557 10.28 2.32 14.78
N ILE A 558 11.29 3.11 15.15
CA ILE A 558 11.10 4.42 15.80
C ILE A 558 10.26 5.36 14.91
N THR A 559 10.60 5.47 13.62
CA THR A 559 9.88 6.37 12.70
C THR A 559 8.49 5.86 12.33
N LEU A 560 8.26 4.54 12.35
CA LEU A 560 6.95 3.93 12.20
C LEU A 560 6.08 4.22 13.42
N ALA A 561 6.58 3.98 14.64
CA ALA A 561 5.87 4.26 15.88
C ALA A 561 5.53 5.74 16.03
N TRP A 562 6.44 6.63 15.63
CA TRP A 562 6.17 8.06 15.60
C TRP A 562 5.00 8.40 14.67
N MET A 563 5.01 7.87 13.43
CA MET A 563 3.94 8.13 12.46
C MET A 563 2.60 7.54 12.95
N MET A 564 2.62 6.30 13.43
CA MET A 564 1.45 5.64 14.04
C MET A 564 0.88 6.50 15.18
N SER A 565 1.73 6.99 16.08
CA SER A 565 1.32 7.88 17.16
C SER A 565 0.67 9.19 16.70
N GLN A 566 1.03 9.69 15.52
CA GLN A 566 0.39 10.89 14.97
C GLN A 566 -1.02 10.60 14.44
N VAL A 567 -1.30 9.37 14.02
CA VAL A 567 -2.53 9.01 13.29
C VAL A 567 -3.52 8.19 14.10
N THR A 568 -3.09 7.51 15.17
CA THR A 568 -3.97 6.75 16.06
C THR A 568 -5.12 7.53 16.70
N PRO A 569 -5.07 8.88 16.85
CA PRO A 569 -6.27 9.64 17.24
C PRO A 569 -7.38 9.68 16.19
N PHE A 570 -7.09 9.31 14.94
CA PHE A 570 -7.99 9.42 13.79
C PHE A 570 -8.23 8.10 13.06
N LEU A 571 -7.35 7.12 13.25
CA LEU A 571 -7.35 5.86 12.53
C LEU A 571 -7.06 4.71 13.50
N ASP A 572 -7.91 3.70 13.50
CA ASP A 572 -7.76 2.55 14.39
C ASP A 572 -6.72 1.59 13.84
N MET A 573 -5.70 1.33 14.66
CA MET A 573 -4.55 0.53 14.28
C MET A 573 -4.34 -0.61 15.27
N ASP A 574 -3.68 -1.66 14.80
CA ASP A 574 -3.04 -2.68 15.61
C ASP A 574 -1.70 -2.12 16.13
N LEU A 575 -1.65 -1.80 17.42
CA LEU A 575 -0.47 -1.20 18.05
C LEU A 575 0.60 -2.25 18.36
N ASP A 576 0.17 -3.49 18.62
CA ASP A 576 1.07 -4.63 18.90
C ASP A 576 1.93 -4.92 17.67
N TYR A 577 1.45 -4.59 16.47
CA TYR A 577 2.22 -4.69 15.22
C TYR A 577 3.60 -4.03 15.33
N VAL A 578 3.75 -2.85 15.96
CA VAL A 578 5.08 -2.21 16.02
C VAL A 578 6.03 -2.93 16.98
N LEU A 579 5.48 -3.55 18.03
CA LEU A 579 6.22 -4.35 19.00
C LEU A 579 6.64 -5.68 18.37
N ASP A 580 5.76 -6.34 17.62
CA ASP A 580 6.10 -7.54 16.85
C ASP A 580 7.25 -7.27 15.85
N GLN A 581 7.26 -6.09 15.23
CA GLN A 581 8.36 -5.70 14.35
C GLN A 581 9.67 -5.42 15.09
N GLN A 582 9.59 -5.01 16.35
CA GLN A 582 10.76 -4.88 17.21
C GLN A 582 11.31 -6.27 17.57
N ASP A 583 10.44 -7.22 17.92
CA ASP A 583 10.81 -8.62 18.16
C ASP A 583 11.47 -9.26 16.93
N ASP A 584 10.96 -8.99 15.73
CA ASP A 584 11.57 -9.44 14.47
C ASP A 584 12.96 -8.83 14.25
N THR A 585 13.17 -7.58 14.67
CA THR A 585 14.49 -6.92 14.61
C THR A 585 15.48 -7.59 15.57
N GLU A 586 15.04 -7.95 16.78
CA GLU A 586 15.86 -8.69 17.74
C GLU A 586 16.18 -10.11 17.26
N ARG A 587 15.20 -10.77 16.64
CA ARG A 587 15.38 -12.07 15.98
C ARG A 587 16.44 -11.99 14.89
N TYR A 588 16.36 -10.98 14.02
CA TYR A 588 17.38 -10.71 12.99
C TYR A 588 18.77 -10.57 13.62
N TYR A 589 18.94 -9.84 14.72
CA TYR A 589 20.23 -9.73 15.39
C TYR A 589 20.74 -11.08 15.88
N LYS A 590 19.87 -11.87 16.50
CA LYS A 590 20.22 -13.22 16.98
C LYS A 590 20.64 -14.15 15.84
N GLU A 591 19.86 -14.21 14.77
CA GLU A 591 20.09 -15.09 13.62
C GLU A 591 21.33 -14.69 12.81
N SER A 592 21.55 -13.38 12.65
CA SER A 592 22.74 -12.83 11.99
C SER A 592 23.97 -12.75 12.90
N LYS A 593 23.88 -13.23 14.15
CA LYS A 593 24.94 -13.21 15.17
C LYS A 593 25.46 -11.80 15.48
N GLN A 594 24.61 -10.80 15.33
CA GLN A 594 24.86 -9.42 15.73
C GLN A 594 24.47 -9.22 17.21
N LYS A 595 25.11 -8.27 17.87
CA LYS A 595 24.70 -7.88 19.22
C LYS A 595 23.38 -7.09 19.12
N PRO A 596 22.41 -7.31 20.03
CA PRO A 596 21.27 -6.43 20.17
C PRO A 596 21.73 -4.98 20.29
N ARG A 597 21.04 -4.09 19.59
CA ARG A 597 21.34 -2.65 19.59
C ARG A 597 20.35 -1.94 20.50
N SER A 598 20.87 -1.01 21.29
CA SER A 598 20.07 -0.10 22.11
C SER A 598 19.13 0.76 21.26
N TRP A 599 18.08 1.29 21.90
CA TRP A 599 17.17 2.21 21.25
C TRP A 599 17.92 3.40 20.65
N SER A 600 17.58 3.78 19.41
CA SER A 600 18.23 4.76 18.54
C SER A 600 19.60 4.40 17.97
N PHE A 601 20.15 3.21 18.26
CA PHE A 601 21.52 2.82 17.90
C PHE A 601 21.61 1.86 16.71
N GLY A 602 20.49 1.61 16.02
CA GLY A 602 20.43 0.83 14.78
C GLY A 602 21.47 1.24 13.76
N LYS A 603 21.87 0.31 12.90
CA LYS A 603 22.93 0.52 11.91
C LYS A 603 22.57 1.62 10.92
N ILE A 604 23.41 2.66 10.86
CA ILE A 604 23.35 3.66 9.78
C ILE A 604 24.25 3.17 8.66
N VAL A 605 23.69 2.89 7.50
CA VAL A 605 24.40 2.42 6.32
C VAL A 605 25.00 3.56 5.51
N ASP A 606 26.14 3.33 4.85
CA ASP A 606 26.65 4.30 3.87
C ASP A 606 25.79 4.28 2.60
N SER A 607 25.06 5.38 2.39
CA SER A 607 24.21 5.59 1.22
C SER A 607 24.99 6.09 -0.01
N MET A 608 26.25 6.51 0.14
CA MET A 608 27.09 7.07 -0.92
C MET A 608 27.88 5.99 -1.68
N THR A 609 27.24 4.88 -2.02
CA THR A 609 27.88 3.74 -2.71
C THR A 609 27.49 3.66 -4.19
N GLY A 610 28.30 2.94 -4.99
CA GLY A 610 28.02 2.68 -6.40
C GLY A 610 27.82 3.96 -7.24
N ILE A 611 26.76 3.97 -8.07
CA ILE A 611 26.44 5.10 -8.95
C ILE A 611 26.10 6.40 -8.18
N TYR A 612 25.66 6.28 -6.92
CA TYR A 612 25.31 7.44 -6.11
C TYR A 612 26.54 8.21 -5.60
N ALA A 613 27.70 7.55 -5.49
CA ALA A 613 28.97 8.20 -5.20
C ALA A 613 29.34 9.26 -6.26
N LEU A 614 28.97 9.00 -7.52
CA LEU A 614 29.26 9.88 -8.67
C LEU A 614 28.30 11.07 -8.77
N GLY A 615 27.15 11.02 -8.08
CA GLY A 615 26.11 12.07 -8.10
C GLY A 615 26.41 13.28 -7.21
N GLY A 616 27.52 13.25 -6.47
CA GLY A 616 27.91 14.28 -5.52
C GLY A 616 27.23 14.15 -4.15
N ALA A 617 27.89 14.64 -3.12
CA ALA A 617 27.39 14.61 -1.74
C ALA A 617 26.91 16.00 -1.29
N THR A 618 25.71 16.07 -0.71
CA THR A 618 25.14 17.28 -0.10
C THR A 618 24.65 16.94 1.30
N THR A 619 25.12 17.66 2.31
CA THR A 619 24.68 17.49 3.70
C THR A 619 23.33 18.18 3.92
N ARG A 620 22.40 17.49 4.61
CA ARG A 620 21.12 18.07 5.03
C ARG A 620 21.34 19.25 5.97
N THR A 621 20.48 20.26 5.87
CA THR A 621 20.62 21.50 6.64
C THR A 621 19.29 21.87 7.32
N PRO A 622 18.91 21.15 8.41
CA PRO A 622 17.74 21.50 9.22
C PRO A 622 17.68 23.00 9.48
N GLY A 623 16.49 23.61 9.37
CA GLY A 623 16.26 25.03 9.57
C GLY A 623 16.91 25.98 8.55
N ARG A 624 17.44 25.48 7.42
CA ARG A 624 18.10 26.29 6.37
C ARG A 624 17.70 25.89 4.95
N TYR A 625 16.42 25.67 4.72
CA TYR A 625 15.86 25.34 3.41
C TYR A 625 15.23 26.58 2.75
N TYR A 626 15.09 26.56 1.43
CA TYR A 626 14.71 27.73 0.64
C TYR A 626 13.55 27.38 -0.28
N VAL A 627 12.75 28.39 -0.63
CA VAL A 627 11.66 28.28 -1.58
C VAL A 627 12.21 27.79 -2.91
N VAL A 628 11.48 26.87 -3.53
CA VAL A 628 11.76 26.36 -4.87
C VAL A 628 10.75 26.99 -5.83
N ASP A 629 11.24 27.50 -6.96
CA ASP A 629 10.40 28.03 -8.03
C ASP A 629 9.53 26.90 -8.60
N PRO A 630 8.20 27.04 -8.60
CA PRO A 630 7.28 25.98 -9.05
C PRO A 630 7.30 25.77 -10.56
N THR A 631 7.85 26.69 -11.36
CA THR A 631 7.87 26.60 -12.82
C THR A 631 9.05 25.79 -13.32
N ASP A 632 10.25 26.05 -12.81
CA ASP A 632 11.49 25.41 -13.25
C ASP A 632 12.16 24.53 -12.17
N GLY A 633 11.58 24.48 -10.97
CA GLY A 633 12.06 23.70 -9.85
C GLY A 633 13.38 24.19 -9.27
N ARG A 634 13.83 25.42 -9.57
CA ARG A 634 15.11 25.95 -9.07
C ARG A 634 14.96 26.50 -7.65
N LYS A 635 16.00 26.27 -6.84
CA LYS A 635 16.12 26.89 -5.52
C LYS A 635 16.26 28.40 -5.68
N THR A 636 15.48 29.15 -4.92
CA THR A 636 15.57 30.61 -4.81
C THR A 636 16.44 31.00 -3.61
N ASP A 637 16.74 32.29 -3.47
CA ASP A 637 17.43 32.85 -2.30
C ASP A 637 16.47 33.19 -1.14
N ILE A 638 15.18 32.84 -1.27
CA ILE A 638 14.16 33.12 -0.26
C ILE A 638 14.13 31.93 0.71
N PRO A 639 14.44 32.11 2.01
CA PRO A 639 14.33 31.03 2.99
C PRO A 639 12.87 30.63 3.16
N LEU A 640 12.61 29.33 3.34
CA LEU A 640 11.29 28.88 3.81
C LEU A 640 11.00 29.51 5.18
N GLN A 641 9.73 29.72 5.47
CA GLN A 641 9.24 30.19 6.76
C GLN A 641 8.30 29.15 7.38
N SER A 642 8.06 29.25 8.68
CA SER A 642 7.04 28.46 9.39
C SER A 642 7.07 26.96 9.04
N THR A 643 8.27 26.36 9.02
CA THR A 643 8.46 24.94 8.63
C THR A 643 8.04 23.96 9.73
N HIS A 644 7.90 24.41 10.97
CA HIS A 644 7.50 23.54 12.10
C HIS A 644 8.38 22.29 12.19
N GLU A 645 9.69 22.51 12.11
CA GLU A 645 10.70 21.46 12.25
C GLU A 645 10.93 21.10 13.72
N TYR A 646 11.15 19.81 13.99
CA TYR A 646 11.51 19.27 15.31
C TYR A 646 12.66 18.26 15.17
N MET A 647 13.46 18.10 16.22
CA MET A 647 14.41 16.99 16.32
C MET A 647 13.77 15.87 17.13
N HIS A 648 13.82 14.62 16.67
CA HIS A 648 13.34 13.51 17.49
C HIS A 648 14.32 13.22 18.65
N PRO A 649 13.84 12.79 19.84
CA PRO A 649 14.72 12.40 20.95
C PRO A 649 15.78 11.36 20.61
N SER A 650 15.53 10.49 19.61
CA SER A 650 16.51 9.52 19.10
C SER A 650 17.77 10.17 18.50
N VAL A 651 17.67 11.40 17.98
CA VAL A 651 18.85 12.18 17.54
C VAL A 651 19.71 12.53 18.76
N ARG A 652 19.07 13.00 19.85
CA ARG A 652 19.77 13.41 21.07
C ARG A 652 20.41 12.23 21.79
N SER A 653 19.70 11.13 21.99
CA SER A 653 20.25 9.91 22.61
C SER A 653 21.48 9.44 21.86
N ARG A 654 21.37 9.21 20.55
CA ARG A 654 22.50 8.77 19.72
C ARG A 654 23.68 9.76 19.76
N PHE A 655 23.40 11.06 19.69
CA PHE A 655 24.44 12.10 19.73
C PHE A 655 25.16 12.22 21.08
N ARG A 656 24.40 12.25 22.19
CA ARG A 656 24.95 12.47 23.53
C ARG A 656 25.63 11.25 24.11
N LEU A 657 25.08 10.08 23.85
CA LEU A 657 25.62 8.79 24.30
C LEU A 657 26.69 8.25 23.36
N LYS A 658 27.06 9.01 22.31
CA LYS A 658 28.10 8.63 21.36
C LYS A 658 27.82 7.27 20.72
N GLY A 659 26.58 7.07 20.26
CA GLY A 659 26.17 5.87 19.54
C GLY A 659 27.01 5.64 18.27
N PRO A 660 26.89 4.48 17.62
CA PRO A 660 27.73 4.11 16.48
C PRO A 660 27.58 5.06 15.29
N GLY A 661 28.69 5.33 14.60
CA GLY A 661 28.71 6.11 13.35
C GLY A 661 28.18 5.33 12.14
N VAL A 662 28.45 5.87 10.94
CA VAL A 662 28.06 5.23 9.67
C VAL A 662 28.84 3.93 9.50
N ASN A 663 28.17 2.87 9.06
CA ASN A 663 28.67 1.49 9.02
C ASN A 663 29.28 1.03 10.36
N GLU A 664 28.80 1.59 11.47
CA GLU A 664 29.31 1.31 12.83
C GLU A 664 30.76 1.77 13.04
N GLU A 665 31.29 2.60 12.14
CA GLU A 665 32.64 3.15 12.25
C GLU A 665 32.62 4.46 13.05
N GLY A 666 33.43 4.49 14.11
CA GLY A 666 33.58 5.67 14.97
C GLY A 666 32.30 6.04 15.72
N LEU A 667 32.26 7.28 16.20
CA LEU A 667 31.15 7.81 16.97
C LEU A 667 30.18 8.59 16.07
N TYR A 668 28.92 8.63 16.45
CA TYR A 668 27.89 9.37 15.75
C TYR A 668 28.14 10.89 15.83
N GLU A 669 28.60 11.45 14.71
CA GLU A 669 28.87 12.88 14.53
C GLU A 669 28.15 13.40 13.28
N PRO A 670 26.83 13.68 13.37
CA PRO A 670 26.02 14.05 12.22
C PRO A 670 26.48 15.40 11.65
N LYS A 671 26.92 15.40 10.39
CA LYS A 671 27.40 16.61 9.69
C LYS A 671 26.31 17.70 9.64
N ALA A 672 25.04 17.31 9.58
CA ALA A 672 23.90 18.21 9.59
C ALA A 672 23.80 19.06 10.87
N LEU A 673 24.36 18.58 11.99
CA LEU A 673 24.33 19.25 13.29
C LEU A 673 25.65 19.96 13.65
N ARG A 674 26.63 20.03 12.74
CA ARG A 674 27.94 20.67 13.00
C ARG A 674 27.81 22.11 13.52
N ASP A 675 26.87 22.86 12.97
CA ASP A 675 26.61 24.25 13.34
C ASP A 675 25.56 24.37 14.46
N TRP A 676 25.03 23.27 14.97
CA TRP A 676 23.98 23.27 15.97
C TRP A 676 24.56 22.99 17.37
N LYS A 677 23.94 23.58 18.39
CA LYS A 677 24.23 23.29 19.79
C LYS A 677 22.95 22.91 20.52
N LEU A 678 22.97 21.74 21.15
CA LEU A 678 21.89 21.25 21.99
C LEU A 678 21.86 21.95 23.35
N TYR A 679 20.66 22.35 23.77
CA TYR A 679 20.34 22.91 25.08
C TYR A 679 19.28 22.03 25.77
N VAL A 680 19.44 21.89 27.08
CA VAL A 680 18.52 21.23 28.00
C VAL A 680 18.38 22.18 29.18
N GLU A 681 17.23 22.83 29.27
CA GLU A 681 16.91 23.87 30.26
C GLU A 681 15.77 23.35 31.15
N TYR A 682 15.93 23.48 32.46
CA TYR A 682 14.87 23.17 33.42
C TYR A 682 14.33 24.47 33.99
N ASP A 683 13.02 24.52 34.18
CA ASP A 683 12.38 25.63 34.88
C ASP A 683 12.95 25.78 36.30
N GLY A 684 13.36 27.00 36.64
CA GLY A 684 14.07 27.32 37.88
C GLY A 684 13.25 27.06 39.14
N GLU A 685 11.91 27.05 39.05
CA GLU A 685 11.01 26.82 40.18
C GLU A 685 10.79 25.32 40.49
N LYS A 686 10.80 24.46 39.47
CA LYS A 686 10.56 23.01 39.62
C LYS A 686 11.84 22.17 39.68
N GLY A 687 13.00 22.80 39.43
CA GLY A 687 14.28 22.09 39.35
C GLY A 687 14.21 20.89 38.41
N ARG A 688 14.89 19.79 38.75
CA ARG A 688 14.82 18.53 37.97
C ARG A 688 13.48 17.77 38.10
N GLY A 689 12.52 18.28 38.86
CA GLY A 689 11.19 17.69 39.01
C GLY A 689 10.19 18.08 37.90
N GLY A 690 10.53 19.06 37.06
CA GLY A 690 9.73 19.47 35.90
C GLY A 690 10.22 18.87 34.57
N ARG A 691 9.37 18.89 33.53
CA ARG A 691 9.79 18.54 32.16
C ARG A 691 10.77 19.58 31.63
N PRO A 692 11.94 19.20 31.12
CA PRO A 692 12.90 20.15 30.57
C PRO A 692 12.47 20.66 29.19
N ASP A 693 12.82 21.91 28.89
CA ASP A 693 12.83 22.44 27.54
C ASP A 693 14.09 21.98 26.82
N ILE A 694 13.92 21.22 25.74
CA ILE A 694 15.03 20.65 24.95
C ILE A 694 14.94 21.21 23.53
N PHE A 695 16.03 21.81 23.06
CA PHE A 695 16.08 22.40 21.74
C PHE A 695 17.52 22.54 21.24
N TRP A 696 17.65 22.64 19.92
CA TRP A 696 18.92 22.90 19.23
C TRP A 696 18.95 24.37 18.79
N LYS A 697 20.05 25.07 19.02
CA LYS A 697 20.28 26.45 18.56
C LYS A 697 21.38 26.48 17.50
N LEU A 698 21.10 27.13 16.37
CA LEU A 698 22.04 27.28 15.27
C LEU A 698 23.10 28.35 15.60
N ARG A 699 24.36 27.98 15.43
CA ARG A 699 25.56 28.82 15.66
C ARG A 699 26.08 29.36 14.33
N THR A 700 25.27 30.22 13.69
CA THR A 700 25.69 30.92 12.47
C THR A 700 25.47 32.43 12.59
N SER A 701 26.37 33.20 11.97
CA SER A 701 26.20 34.64 11.76
C SER A 701 25.21 34.94 10.62
N ASP A 702 24.89 33.95 9.79
CA ASP A 702 23.92 34.07 8.71
C ASP A 702 22.55 34.51 9.27
N ARG A 703 21.97 35.53 8.63
CA ARG A 703 20.67 36.08 8.99
C ARG A 703 19.52 35.46 8.21
N ASN A 704 19.80 34.84 7.07
CA ASN A 704 18.81 34.26 6.16
C ASN A 704 18.63 32.77 6.43
N VAL A 705 18.12 32.44 7.62
CA VAL A 705 17.81 31.07 8.03
C VAL A 705 16.33 30.93 8.36
N THR A 706 15.75 29.79 8.00
CA THR A 706 14.35 29.45 8.26
C THR A 706 14.07 29.35 9.76
N ALA A 707 14.94 28.65 10.49
CA ALA A 707 14.80 28.46 11.92
C ALA A 707 16.17 28.60 12.62
N ARG A 708 16.23 29.47 13.65
CA ARG A 708 17.40 29.58 14.54
C ARG A 708 17.36 28.58 15.69
N THR A 709 16.19 28.04 15.97
CA THR A 709 15.96 27.10 17.07
C THR A 709 15.04 26.00 16.55
N ILE A 710 15.42 24.75 16.79
CA ILE A 710 14.60 23.58 16.49
C ILE A 710 14.32 22.88 17.81
N PRO A 711 13.07 22.85 18.28
CA PRO A 711 12.69 22.13 19.50
C PRO A 711 12.82 20.62 19.32
N GLU A 712 12.97 19.90 20.42
CA GLU A 712 12.81 18.44 20.42
C GLU A 712 11.31 18.09 20.33
N ALA A 713 10.98 17.05 19.55
CA ALA A 713 9.63 16.52 19.49
C ALA A 713 9.26 15.84 20.83
N PRO A 714 8.01 15.93 21.29
CA PRO A 714 7.56 15.11 22.41
C PRO A 714 7.60 13.62 22.03
N LEU A 715 7.64 12.74 23.03
CA LEU A 715 7.37 11.31 22.82
C LEU A 715 5.90 11.02 23.07
N TRP A 716 5.28 10.30 22.15
CA TRP A 716 3.90 9.82 22.28
C TRP A 716 3.86 8.42 22.93
N PRO A 717 2.67 7.96 23.38
CA PRO A 717 2.56 6.70 24.14
C PRO A 717 3.23 5.48 23.48
N LEU A 718 2.98 5.23 22.19
CA LEU A 718 3.55 4.09 21.47
C LEU A 718 5.09 4.18 21.34
N GLU A 719 5.62 5.39 21.14
CA GLU A 719 7.07 5.60 21.11
C GLU A 719 7.70 5.39 22.49
N ARG A 720 6.97 5.70 23.57
CA ARG A 720 7.43 5.45 24.95
C ARG A 720 7.44 3.96 25.26
N GLU A 721 6.44 3.22 24.79
CA GLU A 721 6.39 1.76 24.94
C GLU A 721 7.59 1.09 24.25
N LEU A 722 7.95 1.51 23.03
CA LEU A 722 9.19 1.05 22.38
C LEU A 722 10.46 1.46 23.12
N LEU A 723 10.46 2.63 23.78
CA LEU A 723 11.60 3.11 24.55
C LEU A 723 11.78 2.34 25.86
N GLU A 724 10.68 1.89 26.50
CA GLU A 724 10.69 1.11 27.75
C GLU A 724 11.41 -0.25 27.63
N ILE A 725 11.57 -0.75 26.38
CA ILE A 725 12.38 -1.95 26.07
C ILE A 725 13.86 -1.73 26.42
N ASP A 726 14.33 -0.47 26.45
CA ASP A 726 15.68 -0.10 26.83
C ASP A 726 15.66 0.87 28.04
N PRO A 727 15.56 0.36 29.29
CA PRO A 727 15.41 1.19 30.48
C PRO A 727 16.56 2.17 30.72
N GLU A 728 17.78 1.84 30.27
CA GLU A 728 18.94 2.72 30.40
C GLU A 728 18.81 3.94 29.48
N ILE A 729 18.39 3.71 28.23
CA ILE A 729 18.13 4.80 27.28
C ILE A 729 16.87 5.56 27.65
N GLU A 730 15.82 4.88 28.16
CA GLU A 730 14.61 5.51 28.66
C GLU A 730 14.93 6.55 29.74
N ASP A 731 15.71 6.17 30.75
CA ASP A 731 16.14 7.07 31.82
C ASP A 731 16.86 8.31 31.25
N PHE A 732 17.81 8.07 30.35
CA PHE A 732 18.56 9.14 29.69
C PHE A 732 17.66 10.08 28.89
N VAL A 733 16.69 9.53 28.17
CA VAL A 733 15.79 10.29 27.29
C VAL A 733 14.80 11.11 28.11
N LEU A 734 14.19 10.52 29.15
CA LEU A 734 13.15 11.17 29.97
C LEU A 734 13.71 12.11 31.04
N ARG A 735 14.94 11.87 31.54
CA ARG A 735 15.57 12.67 32.61
C ARG A 735 16.96 13.21 32.19
N PRO A 736 17.06 14.00 31.10
CA PRO A 736 18.34 14.43 30.57
C PRO A 736 19.08 15.40 31.50
N ALA A 737 20.41 15.33 31.52
CA ALA A 737 21.24 16.26 32.28
C ALA A 737 21.14 17.71 31.73
N PRO A 738 21.04 18.74 32.61
CA PRO A 738 20.98 20.13 32.18
C PRO A 738 22.28 20.60 31.51
N THR A 739 22.17 21.58 30.62
CA THR A 739 23.35 22.17 29.98
C THR A 739 24.15 23.03 30.99
N ALA A 740 25.48 22.84 31.06
CA ALA A 740 26.34 23.46 32.09
C ALA A 740 26.25 25.02 32.14
N ARG A 741 26.06 25.56 33.36
CA ARG A 741 25.75 26.98 33.68
C ARG A 741 26.77 28.02 33.24
N ASN A 742 28.03 27.67 32.99
CA ASN A 742 29.05 28.64 32.51
C ASN A 742 28.72 29.25 31.13
N SER A 743 27.77 28.65 30.40
CA SER A 743 27.25 29.18 29.13
C SER A 743 25.98 30.04 29.26
N VAL A 744 25.30 30.01 30.41
CA VAL A 744 23.98 30.66 30.63
C VAL A 744 24.14 32.09 31.16
N ARG A 745 25.13 32.35 32.04
CA ARG A 745 25.36 33.66 32.67
C ARG A 745 25.78 34.75 31.67
N ARG A 746 26.36 34.38 30.51
CA ARG A 746 26.74 35.32 29.45
C ARG A 746 25.55 35.79 28.59
N MET A 747 24.43 35.06 28.61
CA MET A 747 23.24 35.35 27.78
C MET A 747 22.18 36.22 28.46
N HIS A 748 21.98 36.12 29.79
CA HIS A 748 21.04 37.02 30.49
C HIS A 748 21.45 38.50 30.41
N ASN A 749 22.75 38.79 30.28
CA ASN A 749 23.22 40.16 30.04
C ASN A 749 22.98 40.64 28.59
N ALA A 750 22.84 39.71 27.62
CA ALA A 750 22.58 40.06 26.23
C ALA A 750 21.09 40.38 25.97
N SER A 751 20.16 39.62 26.54
CA SER A 751 18.71 39.88 26.36
C SER A 751 18.23 41.15 27.09
N ARG A 752 18.79 41.46 28.27
CA ARG A 752 18.52 42.74 28.98
C ARG A 752 19.04 43.97 28.22
N SER A 753 20.04 43.81 27.35
CA SER A 753 20.56 44.93 26.53
C SER A 753 19.66 45.26 25.33
N GLN A 754 18.91 44.26 24.81
CA GLN A 754 17.98 44.46 23.69
C GLN A 754 16.63 45.04 24.13
N SER A 755 16.16 44.77 25.36
CA SER A 755 14.91 45.37 25.86
C SER A 755 15.07 46.83 26.32
N ARG A 756 16.30 47.34 26.45
CA ARG A 756 16.59 48.76 26.78
C ARG A 756 16.87 49.64 25.56
N ARG A 757 16.80 49.08 24.34
CA ARG A 757 17.01 49.79 23.07
C ARG A 757 15.82 49.69 22.10
N ARG A 758 14.63 49.37 22.61
CA ARG A 758 13.37 49.56 21.88
C ARG A 758 12.55 50.63 22.57
#